data_AF-A0A1Z7ZXN2-F1
#
_entry.id   AF-A0A1Z7ZXN2-F1
#
_cell.length_a   1.000
_cell.length_b   1.000
_cell.length_c   1.000
_cell.angle_alpha   90.00
_cell.angle_beta   90.00
_cell.angle_gamma   90.00
#
_symmetry.space_group_name_H-M   'P 1'
#
loop_
_entity.id
_entity.type
_entity.pdbx_description
1 polymer ?
#
loop_
_entity_poly.entity_id
_entity_poly.type
_entity_poly.pdbx_seq_one_letter_code
_entity_poly.pdbx_strand_id
1 'polypeptide(L)'
;MRKAVAIIFLSLSFCVSYSQTISIGILTDQSSAESQPLLEQLKAEIKAVVGQSRIVVFKEVLENDFNKETAKSNYQSLLTKNTDIILSFGVINNIMLYEQKVYPKPIIVFGSINNDFMNLPKDKNTSGIDNITYLIAPFSYTSDLDAFKSLFSYKKIGIIVDDFLPNVLPLKNVFDTYFAERESSYKLIPITQETNISSSLTDVDAVYLASGINLNEKEYKTLISTINQQKLPSFSAFGIRDVKNGILATNQPDTNIDQFFRRIALDVEAIVSGTNASELPLHIDYKNKLTINHDTATQINFPLRYSLIAIADFIGGSNTTTSEFTLSILEIMNDVVGNNLSLKAEKKDIDLSQQDVKTAKSNYLPDVKASVDGIYIDPKIAEVSGGNNPEFSTSGNIVLKQLVYSENASANVDIQNDLQKAQQEVYNASELDALLNATVSYFNALILKTNANIQNQNLQVTKKNLEYAEQNFEAGASGKSDVLRFRSQLAQNTQSLIEAGNQLKQAFYTINQLMNNNISREIDIEDAELSEGIFKNYRYQDFLVLLDNPKLQPFLIDFLVEEAKNNAPELKNIGYNSNALERNYRLNNTGRFIPTVALQGQYNLAISESGKGSSFPIGSPNIPDGTYNVGLNISLPIFQQNQRNINKQTAKIQQDQLSIQKENTELNIEKNVNDIILDIVSQIANIEISKIAELTAKESLELTQNDYENGAVPVIQLIDAQTNYLQSQLASTTANYNYLIASMQLERTIGYFFLMHSEAENQAFIQRANQFILNKN
;
A
#
# COMPACT_ATOMS: atom_id res chain seq x y z
N MET A 1 94.17 -31.94 -8.97
CA MET A 1 93.64 -31.88 -7.60
C MET A 1 92.25 -32.50 -7.58
N ARG A 2 91.98 -33.38 -6.62
CA ARG A 2 90.86 -34.32 -6.54
C ARG A 2 89.48 -33.64 -6.49
N LYS A 3 88.51 -34.14 -7.25
CA LYS A 3 87.12 -34.32 -6.77
C LYS A 3 86.55 -35.61 -7.35
N ALA A 4 86.13 -36.48 -6.43
CA ALA A 4 85.56 -37.80 -6.67
C ALA A 4 84.08 -37.66 -7.05
N VAL A 5 83.64 -38.47 -8.01
CA VAL A 5 82.24 -38.74 -8.32
C VAL A 5 81.86 -40.02 -7.58
N ALA A 6 80.90 -39.93 -6.67
CA ALA A 6 80.25 -41.08 -6.03
C ALA A 6 78.79 -41.11 -6.50
N ILE A 7 78.43 -42.19 -7.17
CA ILE A 7 77.09 -42.50 -7.65
C ILE A 7 76.31 -43.14 -6.48
N ILE A 8 75.19 -42.53 -6.09
CA ILE A 8 74.23 -43.12 -5.15
C ILE A 8 72.99 -43.53 -5.94
N PHE A 9 72.68 -44.82 -5.87
CA PHE A 9 71.48 -45.46 -6.41
C PHE A 9 70.24 -44.99 -5.63
N LEU A 10 69.24 -44.44 -6.35
CA LEU A 10 67.91 -44.11 -5.82
C LEU A 10 66.95 -45.24 -6.19
N SER A 11 66.53 -46.04 -5.22
CA SER A 11 65.47 -47.03 -5.38
C SER A 11 64.10 -46.35 -5.27
N LEU A 12 63.50 -45.98 -6.40
CA LEU A 12 62.07 -45.64 -6.47
C LEU A 12 61.23 -46.92 -6.38
N SER A 13 60.56 -47.11 -5.25
CA SER A 13 59.45 -48.07 -5.15
C SER A 13 58.20 -47.42 -5.76
N PHE A 14 57.79 -47.88 -6.95
CA PHE A 14 56.46 -47.61 -7.49
C PHE A 14 55.44 -48.37 -6.63
N CYS A 15 54.76 -47.68 -5.71
CA CYS A 15 53.48 -48.17 -5.20
C CYS A 15 52.43 -47.94 -6.28
N VAL A 16 52.03 -49.01 -6.95
CA VAL A 16 50.79 -49.05 -7.73
C VAL A 16 49.64 -49.00 -6.72
N SER A 17 49.06 -47.83 -6.48
CA SER A 17 47.78 -47.73 -5.77
C SER A 17 46.70 -48.37 -6.64
N TYR A 18 46.35 -49.62 -6.35
CA TYR A 18 45.10 -50.19 -6.79
C TYR A 18 43.97 -49.29 -6.26
N SER A 19 43.25 -48.60 -7.14
CA SER A 19 42.01 -47.94 -6.74
C SER A 19 41.04 -49.03 -6.28
N GLN A 20 40.78 -49.10 -4.97
CA GLN A 20 39.83 -50.06 -4.43
C GLN A 20 38.42 -49.70 -4.93
N THR A 21 37.68 -50.69 -5.39
CA THR A 21 36.28 -50.51 -5.80
C THR A 21 35.39 -50.62 -4.57
N ILE A 22 34.52 -49.63 -4.34
CA ILE A 22 33.50 -49.65 -3.29
C ILE A 22 32.13 -49.92 -3.93
N SER A 23 31.41 -50.92 -3.41
CA SER A 23 30.08 -51.31 -3.86
C SER A 23 29.00 -50.80 -2.90
N ILE A 24 28.11 -49.94 -3.38
CA ILE A 24 27.03 -49.36 -2.57
C ILE A 24 25.69 -50.00 -2.95
N GLY A 25 24.98 -50.55 -1.96
CA GLY A 25 23.62 -51.05 -2.11
C GLY A 25 22.60 -50.01 -1.64
N ILE A 26 21.45 -49.92 -2.31
CA ILE A 26 20.41 -48.95 -1.98
C ILE A 26 19.11 -49.69 -1.67
N LEU A 27 18.51 -49.39 -0.52
CA LEU A 27 17.16 -49.81 -0.13
C LEU A 27 16.22 -48.61 -0.27
N THR A 28 15.08 -48.81 -0.94
CA THR A 28 14.00 -47.81 -1.06
C THR A 28 12.64 -48.46 -0.82
N ASP A 29 11.61 -47.68 -0.47
CA ASP A 29 10.26 -48.21 -0.32
C ASP A 29 9.65 -48.50 -1.69
N GLN A 30 9.59 -47.49 -2.55
CA GLN A 30 9.12 -47.60 -3.93
C GLN A 30 9.76 -46.52 -4.79
N SER A 31 10.08 -46.84 -6.04
CA SER A 31 10.47 -45.81 -7.02
C SER A 31 9.24 -45.15 -7.62
N SER A 32 9.19 -43.83 -7.55
CA SER A 32 8.16 -42.99 -8.17
C SER A 32 8.79 -42.08 -9.21
N ALA A 33 7.95 -41.47 -10.06
CA ALA A 33 8.40 -40.45 -11.01
C ALA A 33 9.14 -39.27 -10.32
N GLU A 34 8.87 -39.05 -9.03
CA GLU A 34 9.48 -37.99 -8.21
C GLU A 34 10.73 -38.45 -7.46
N SER A 35 10.82 -39.72 -7.04
CA SER A 35 11.98 -40.21 -6.28
C SER A 35 13.15 -40.65 -7.17
N GLN A 36 12.89 -41.04 -8.42
CA GLN A 36 13.93 -41.47 -9.36
C GLN A 36 14.99 -40.38 -9.64
N PRO A 37 14.62 -39.12 -9.97
CA PRO A 37 15.61 -38.07 -10.24
C PRO A 37 16.46 -37.72 -9.01
N LEU A 38 15.84 -37.68 -7.83
CA LEU A 38 16.52 -37.44 -6.55
C LEU A 38 17.56 -38.53 -6.26
N LEU A 39 17.23 -39.78 -6.56
CA LEU A 39 18.15 -40.89 -6.38
C LEU A 39 19.35 -40.81 -7.33
N GLU A 40 19.14 -40.41 -8.59
CA GLU A 40 20.23 -40.20 -9.54
C GLU A 40 21.11 -39.00 -9.15
N GLN A 41 20.52 -37.93 -8.63
CA GLN A 41 21.25 -36.78 -8.10
C GLN A 41 22.13 -37.17 -6.90
N LEU A 42 21.60 -37.95 -5.95
CA LEU A 42 22.38 -38.49 -4.84
C LEU A 42 23.54 -39.37 -5.32
N LYS A 43 23.29 -40.26 -6.29
CA LYS A 43 24.34 -41.11 -6.89
C LYS A 43 25.43 -40.28 -7.56
N ALA A 44 25.05 -39.22 -8.25
CA ALA A 44 25.98 -38.29 -8.90
C ALA A 44 26.84 -37.56 -7.87
N GLU A 45 26.23 -37.04 -6.79
CA GLU A 45 26.95 -36.34 -5.73
C GLU A 45 27.95 -37.27 -5.02
N ILE A 46 27.54 -38.49 -4.66
CA ILE A 46 28.45 -39.49 -4.06
C ILE A 46 29.62 -39.79 -5.01
N LYS A 47 29.37 -39.97 -6.31
CA LYS A 47 30.46 -40.15 -7.29
C LYS A 47 31.37 -38.93 -7.39
N ALA A 48 30.84 -37.72 -7.27
CA ALA A 48 31.63 -36.49 -7.32
C ALA A 48 32.55 -36.34 -6.10
N VAL A 49 32.07 -36.71 -4.91
CA VAL A 49 32.85 -36.64 -3.65
C VAL A 49 33.84 -37.80 -3.53
N VAL A 50 33.34 -39.03 -3.60
CA VAL A 50 34.10 -40.26 -3.31
C VAL A 50 34.90 -40.73 -4.54
N GLY A 51 34.44 -40.40 -5.74
CA GLY A 51 35.08 -40.82 -7.00
C GLY A 51 36.50 -40.28 -7.21
N GLN A 52 36.93 -39.31 -6.38
CA GLN A 52 38.30 -38.82 -6.37
C GLN A 52 39.27 -39.79 -5.66
N SER A 53 38.77 -40.60 -4.71
CA SER A 53 39.58 -41.49 -3.86
C SER A 53 39.36 -42.99 -4.15
N ARG A 54 38.19 -43.38 -4.68
CA ARG A 54 37.80 -44.78 -4.97
C ARG A 54 36.90 -44.91 -6.21
N ILE A 55 36.80 -46.11 -6.79
CA ILE A 55 35.81 -46.39 -7.85
C ILE A 55 34.47 -46.78 -7.19
N VAL A 56 33.44 -45.93 -7.34
CA VAL A 56 32.11 -46.18 -6.78
C VAL A 56 31.22 -46.96 -7.76
N VAL A 57 30.75 -48.13 -7.35
CA VAL A 57 29.80 -48.96 -8.09
C VAL A 57 28.49 -49.07 -7.31
N PHE A 58 27.40 -48.56 -7.86
CA PHE A 58 26.07 -48.78 -7.30
C PHE A 58 25.50 -50.11 -7.76
N LYS A 59 24.98 -50.89 -6.82
CA LYS A 59 24.20 -52.10 -7.11
C LYS A 59 22.75 -51.76 -7.43
N GLU A 60 21.97 -52.78 -7.77
CA GLU A 60 20.52 -52.67 -7.92
C GLU A 60 19.89 -51.99 -6.70
N VAL A 61 19.01 -51.04 -7.00
CA VAL A 61 18.10 -50.42 -6.04
C VAL A 61 17.04 -51.46 -5.71
N LEU A 62 16.90 -51.83 -4.44
CA LEU A 62 15.93 -52.84 -4.01
C LEU A 62 14.72 -52.16 -3.38
N GLU A 63 13.57 -52.32 -4.02
CA GLU A 63 12.28 -51.75 -3.61
C GLU A 63 11.52 -52.74 -2.73
N ASN A 64 10.80 -52.24 -1.72
CA ASN A 64 10.03 -53.09 -0.81
C ASN A 64 8.51 -53.02 -1.01
N ASP A 65 8.02 -52.11 -1.86
CA ASP A 65 6.59 -51.87 -2.14
C ASP A 65 5.76 -51.69 -0.87
N PHE A 66 6.30 -50.92 0.07
CA PHE A 66 5.77 -50.70 1.40
C PHE A 66 5.58 -51.97 2.26
N ASN A 67 6.23 -53.08 1.91
CA ASN A 67 6.13 -54.35 2.61
C ASN A 67 7.36 -54.63 3.49
N LYS A 68 7.12 -54.78 4.80
CA LYS A 68 8.18 -54.99 5.81
C LYS A 68 8.95 -56.31 5.64
N GLU A 69 8.29 -57.38 5.22
CA GLU A 69 8.95 -58.67 4.99
C GLU A 69 9.87 -58.59 3.77
N THR A 70 9.41 -57.94 2.70
CA THR A 70 10.22 -57.64 1.51
C THR A 70 11.43 -56.77 1.87
N ALA A 71 11.26 -55.72 2.68
CA ALA A 71 12.36 -54.88 3.15
C ALA A 71 13.43 -55.69 3.90
N LYS A 72 13.01 -56.61 4.78
CA LYS A 72 13.93 -57.50 5.50
C LYS A 72 14.66 -58.46 4.57
N SER A 73 13.97 -59.02 3.57
CA SER A 73 14.57 -59.88 2.55
C SER A 73 15.62 -59.13 1.70
N ASN A 74 15.28 -57.92 1.27
CA ASN A 74 16.18 -57.03 0.52
C ASN A 74 17.44 -56.69 1.32
N TYR A 75 17.29 -56.33 2.59
CA TYR A 75 18.42 -56.09 3.48
C TYR A 75 19.33 -57.32 3.63
N GLN A 76 18.76 -58.51 3.87
CA GLN A 76 19.52 -59.77 3.95
C GLN A 76 20.26 -60.11 2.64
N SER A 77 19.66 -59.81 1.49
CA SER A 77 20.29 -59.94 0.17
C SER A 77 21.53 -59.04 0.03
N LEU A 78 21.48 -57.80 0.53
CA LEU A 78 22.64 -56.89 0.50
C LEU A 78 23.74 -57.31 1.49
N LEU A 79 23.42 -58.00 2.58
CA LEU A 79 24.43 -58.56 3.49
C LEU A 79 25.22 -59.71 2.86
N THR A 80 24.56 -60.57 2.09
CA THR A 80 25.19 -61.75 1.45
C THR A 80 25.89 -61.43 0.13
N LYS A 81 25.48 -60.37 -0.58
CA LYS A 81 26.16 -59.86 -1.79
C LYS A 81 27.45 -59.09 -1.42
N ASN A 82 28.38 -58.93 -2.38
CA ASN A 82 29.64 -58.15 -2.26
C ASN A 82 29.41 -56.62 -2.16
N THR A 83 28.65 -56.19 -1.16
CA THR A 83 28.24 -54.80 -0.91
C THR A 83 29.01 -54.29 0.29
N ASP A 84 29.59 -53.11 0.21
CA ASP A 84 30.44 -52.54 1.26
C ASP A 84 29.67 -51.55 2.14
N ILE A 85 28.80 -50.73 1.55
CA ILE A 85 27.97 -49.74 2.26
C ILE A 85 26.51 -49.89 1.82
N ILE A 86 25.58 -49.75 2.77
CA ILE A 86 24.14 -49.76 2.49
C ILE A 86 23.57 -48.36 2.74
N LEU A 87 22.94 -47.79 1.72
CA LEU A 87 22.12 -46.59 1.83
C LEU A 87 20.66 -47.02 2.00
N SER A 88 20.03 -46.59 3.09
CA SER A 88 18.63 -46.88 3.36
C SER A 88 17.80 -45.61 3.35
N PHE A 89 16.84 -45.57 2.44
CA PHE A 89 15.83 -44.53 2.33
C PHE A 89 14.44 -45.18 2.35
N GLY A 90 13.43 -44.45 2.83
CA GLY A 90 12.06 -44.93 2.94
C GLY A 90 11.66 -45.33 4.36
N VAL A 91 10.40 -45.10 4.68
CA VAL A 91 9.77 -45.34 5.99
C VAL A 91 9.91 -46.80 6.39
N ILE A 92 9.61 -47.75 5.50
CA ILE A 92 9.57 -49.18 5.84
C ILE A 92 10.97 -49.73 6.08
N ASN A 93 11.94 -49.37 5.23
CA ASN A 93 13.32 -49.78 5.43
C ASN A 93 13.88 -49.26 6.76
N ASN A 94 13.59 -48.00 7.09
CA ASN A 94 14.10 -47.35 8.29
C ASN A 94 13.51 -47.98 9.57
N ILE A 95 12.22 -48.29 9.59
CA ILE A 95 11.59 -49.01 10.72
C ILE A 95 12.15 -50.42 10.85
N MET A 96 12.27 -51.15 9.75
CA MET A 96 12.83 -52.51 9.74
C MET A 96 14.27 -52.53 10.27
N LEU A 97 15.08 -51.55 9.89
CA LEU A 97 16.46 -51.40 10.37
C LEU A 97 16.52 -50.98 11.85
N TYR A 98 15.60 -50.13 12.32
CA TYR A 98 15.53 -49.73 13.73
C TYR A 98 15.22 -50.92 14.67
N GLU A 99 14.51 -51.94 14.18
CA GLU A 99 14.27 -53.18 14.92
C GLU A 99 15.48 -54.12 14.98
N GLN A 100 16.51 -53.88 14.16
CA GLN A 100 17.76 -54.64 14.22
C GLN A 100 18.63 -54.15 15.39
N LYS A 101 19.48 -55.04 15.91
CA LYS A 101 20.40 -54.72 17.02
C LYS A 101 21.87 -54.78 16.65
N VAL A 102 22.19 -55.41 15.51
CA VAL A 102 23.55 -55.65 15.06
C VAL A 102 23.59 -55.42 13.55
N TYR A 103 24.54 -54.61 13.10
CA TYR A 103 24.70 -54.24 11.69
C TYR A 103 26.06 -54.76 11.19
N PRO A 104 26.09 -55.81 10.36
CA PRO A 104 27.35 -56.41 9.88
C PRO A 104 28.11 -55.55 8.87
N LYS A 105 27.46 -54.51 8.31
CA LYS A 105 27.99 -53.63 7.29
C LYS A 105 27.60 -52.19 7.60
N PRO A 106 28.43 -51.18 7.27
CA PRO A 106 28.07 -49.78 7.43
C PRO A 106 26.76 -49.42 6.72
N ILE A 107 25.83 -48.81 7.46
CA ILE A 107 24.53 -48.36 6.96
C ILE A 107 24.37 -46.87 7.25
N ILE A 108 23.97 -46.12 6.23
CA ILE A 108 23.51 -44.74 6.38
C ILE A 108 22.00 -44.76 6.16
N VAL A 109 21.26 -44.46 7.22
CA VAL A 109 19.79 -44.41 7.20
C VAL A 109 19.36 -42.95 7.15
N PHE A 110 18.52 -42.58 6.18
CA PHE A 110 18.09 -41.19 5.98
C PHE A 110 16.66 -41.11 5.42
N GLY A 111 16.12 -39.89 5.32
CA GLY A 111 14.75 -39.64 4.84
C GLY A 111 13.77 -39.48 5.99
N SER A 112 12.80 -40.40 6.14
CA SER A 112 11.66 -40.27 7.07
C SER A 112 12.00 -40.46 8.56
N ILE A 113 13.23 -40.18 8.97
CA ILE A 113 13.69 -40.32 10.35
C ILE A 113 13.58 -38.96 11.03
N ASN A 114 12.72 -38.87 12.04
CA ASN A 114 12.64 -37.70 12.89
C ASN A 114 12.72 -38.08 14.37
N ASN A 115 12.90 -37.07 15.21
CA ASN A 115 13.00 -37.22 16.66
C ASN A 115 11.67 -37.60 17.34
N ASP A 116 10.53 -37.58 16.63
CA ASP A 116 9.24 -37.91 17.23
C ASP A 116 9.01 -39.43 17.36
N PHE A 117 9.65 -40.23 16.49
CA PHE A 117 9.49 -41.70 16.49
C PHE A 117 10.62 -42.45 17.16
N MET A 118 11.82 -41.89 17.16
CA MET A 118 13.01 -42.55 17.70
C MET A 118 13.36 -41.96 19.05
N ASN A 119 13.53 -42.82 20.06
CA ASN A 119 13.98 -42.41 21.39
C ASN A 119 15.51 -42.18 21.40
N LEU A 120 15.99 -41.29 20.53
CA LEU A 120 17.40 -40.91 20.44
C LEU A 120 17.70 -39.85 21.51
N PRO A 121 18.81 -39.95 22.26
CA PRO A 121 19.14 -38.97 23.29
C PRO A 121 19.37 -37.59 22.65
N LYS A 122 18.61 -36.57 23.08
CA LYS A 122 18.69 -35.19 22.56
C LYS A 122 20.08 -34.54 22.64
N ASP A 123 20.99 -35.12 23.44
CA ASP A 123 22.33 -34.60 23.71
C ASP A 123 23.45 -35.39 23.00
N LYS A 124 23.11 -36.38 22.17
CA LYS A 124 24.11 -37.16 21.42
C LYS A 124 24.13 -36.76 19.95
N ASN A 125 25.32 -36.37 19.49
CA ASN A 125 25.55 -36.02 18.09
C ASN A 125 25.87 -37.23 17.20
N THR A 126 26.02 -38.43 17.75
CA THR A 126 26.41 -39.64 17.00
C THR A 126 25.55 -40.85 17.42
N SER A 127 25.42 -41.86 16.56
CA SER A 127 24.55 -43.02 16.87
C SER A 127 25.09 -43.83 18.05
N GLY A 128 26.43 -43.96 18.16
CA GLY A 128 27.09 -44.83 19.12
C GLY A 128 26.78 -46.33 18.91
N ILE A 129 26.15 -46.70 17.80
CA ILE A 129 25.81 -48.08 17.44
C ILE A 129 26.69 -48.49 16.26
N ASP A 130 27.46 -49.56 16.44
CA ASP A 130 28.43 -50.02 15.45
C ASP A 130 27.80 -50.20 14.06
N ASN A 131 28.48 -49.67 13.04
CA ASN A 131 28.11 -49.76 11.62
C ASN A 131 26.74 -49.18 11.23
N ILE A 132 26.13 -48.29 12.02
CA ILE A 132 24.94 -47.55 11.58
C ILE A 132 25.02 -46.08 11.96
N THR A 133 24.61 -45.20 11.04
CA THR A 133 24.30 -43.80 11.34
C THR A 133 22.90 -43.45 10.86
N TYR A 134 22.31 -42.44 11.49
CA TYR A 134 21.00 -41.91 11.13
C TYR A 134 21.14 -40.43 10.80
N LEU A 135 20.82 -40.04 9.57
CA LEU A 135 20.65 -38.64 9.21
C LEU A 135 19.21 -38.25 9.53
N ILE A 136 19.05 -37.60 10.68
CA ILE A 136 17.76 -37.17 11.20
C ILE A 136 17.28 -35.98 10.38
N ALA A 137 16.08 -36.08 9.83
CA ALA A 137 15.44 -35.01 9.10
C ALA A 137 15.10 -33.83 10.04
N PRO A 138 15.14 -32.58 9.53
CA PRO A 138 14.93 -31.40 10.34
C PRO A 138 13.50 -31.24 10.88
N PHE A 139 12.53 -32.00 10.35
CA PHE A 139 11.12 -31.81 10.71
C PHE A 139 10.75 -32.55 12.00
N SER A 140 9.85 -31.96 12.77
CA SER A 140 9.22 -32.59 13.94
C SER A 140 7.76 -32.18 13.99
N TYR A 141 6.88 -33.18 14.06
CA TYR A 141 5.43 -32.99 14.15
C TYR A 141 5.05 -32.21 15.39
N THR A 142 5.69 -32.50 16.52
CA THR A 142 5.38 -31.83 17.79
C THR A 142 5.83 -30.37 17.77
N SER A 143 7.02 -30.08 17.23
CA SER A 143 7.52 -28.71 17.03
C SER A 143 6.67 -27.90 16.06
N ASP A 144 6.24 -28.51 14.94
CA ASP A 144 5.35 -27.88 13.96
C ASP A 144 3.98 -27.57 14.56
N LEU A 145 3.41 -28.49 15.36
CA LEU A 145 2.14 -28.26 16.02
C LEU A 145 2.23 -27.15 17.07
N ASP A 146 3.35 -27.02 17.79
CA ASP A 146 3.61 -25.91 18.71
C ASP A 146 3.76 -24.58 17.94
N ALA A 147 4.51 -24.57 16.84
CA ALA A 147 4.65 -23.42 15.97
C ALA A 147 3.29 -23.00 15.38
N PHE A 148 2.49 -23.96 14.92
CA PHE A 148 1.15 -23.69 14.39
C PHE A 148 0.21 -23.18 15.48
N LYS A 149 0.27 -23.74 16.70
CA LYS A 149 -0.53 -23.28 17.84
C LYS A 149 -0.17 -21.85 18.22
N SER A 150 1.10 -21.47 18.08
CA SER A 150 1.55 -20.10 18.29
C SER A 150 0.95 -19.12 17.28
N LEU A 151 0.70 -19.56 16.04
CA LEU A 151 0.06 -18.76 14.98
C LEU A 151 -1.45 -18.70 15.12
N PHE A 152 -2.07 -19.85 15.37
CA PHE A 152 -3.51 -20.04 15.41
C PHE A 152 -3.90 -20.97 16.56
N SER A 153 -4.73 -20.47 17.47
CA SER A 153 -5.16 -21.27 18.63
C SER A 153 -6.29 -22.24 18.25
N TYR A 154 -5.96 -23.30 17.50
CA TYR A 154 -6.91 -24.35 17.11
C TYR A 154 -7.42 -25.17 18.30
N LYS A 155 -8.68 -25.61 18.25
CA LYS A 155 -9.31 -26.51 19.23
C LYS A 155 -9.33 -27.95 18.73
N LYS A 156 -9.54 -28.17 17.43
CA LYS A 156 -9.59 -29.50 16.84
C LYS A 156 -8.93 -29.51 15.47
N ILE A 157 -7.71 -30.03 15.42
CA ILE A 157 -6.91 -30.03 14.20
C ILE A 157 -7.10 -31.31 13.39
N GLY A 158 -7.30 -31.17 12.08
CA GLY A 158 -7.28 -32.28 11.13
C GLY A 158 -5.85 -32.59 10.72
N ILE A 159 -5.33 -33.76 11.09
CA ILE A 159 -3.99 -34.20 10.71
C ILE A 159 -4.11 -35.09 9.49
N ILE A 160 -3.67 -34.58 8.36
CA ILE A 160 -3.70 -35.26 7.07
C ILE A 160 -2.43 -36.09 6.90
N VAL A 161 -2.61 -37.37 6.58
CA VAL A 161 -1.53 -38.34 6.35
C VAL A 161 -1.89 -39.28 5.20
N ASP A 162 -0.90 -39.89 4.58
CA ASP A 162 -1.12 -41.01 3.66
C ASP A 162 -1.71 -42.22 4.38
N ASP A 163 -2.59 -42.95 3.70
CA ASP A 163 -3.36 -44.07 4.27
C ASP A 163 -2.51 -45.22 4.83
N PHE A 164 -1.33 -45.47 4.25
CA PHE A 164 -0.43 -46.52 4.68
C PHE A 164 0.34 -46.16 5.96
N LEU A 165 0.60 -44.87 6.22
CA LEU A 165 1.45 -44.43 7.33
C LEU A 165 0.91 -44.78 8.73
N PRO A 166 -0.39 -44.63 9.05
CA PRO A 166 -0.94 -45.01 10.36
C PRO A 166 -0.74 -46.47 10.75
N ASN A 167 -0.63 -47.38 9.77
CA ASN A 167 -0.42 -48.81 10.01
C ASN A 167 1.05 -49.17 10.19
N VAL A 168 1.94 -48.26 9.82
CA VAL A 168 3.39 -48.50 9.70
C VAL A 168 4.15 -47.75 10.79
N LEU A 169 3.82 -46.47 11.00
CA LEU A 169 4.42 -45.60 12.00
C LEU A 169 3.51 -45.47 13.22
N PRO A 170 4.07 -45.34 14.44
CA PRO A 170 3.29 -45.11 15.66
C PRO A 170 2.79 -43.65 15.75
N LEU A 171 2.27 -43.08 14.66
CA LEU A 171 1.74 -41.71 14.57
C LEU A 171 0.69 -41.44 15.65
N LYS A 172 -0.19 -42.41 15.90
CA LYS A 172 -1.22 -42.30 16.93
C LYS A 172 -0.60 -42.11 18.31
N ASN A 173 0.49 -42.81 18.64
CA ASN A 173 1.17 -42.64 19.93
C ASN A 173 1.80 -41.25 20.06
N VAL A 174 2.40 -40.72 18.99
CA VAL A 174 3.00 -39.37 18.97
C VAL A 174 1.93 -38.32 19.23
N PHE A 175 0.83 -38.36 18.47
CA PHE A 175 -0.24 -37.37 18.61
C PHE A 175 -1.05 -37.54 19.90
N ASP A 176 -1.38 -38.77 20.32
CA ASP A 176 -2.03 -39.03 21.61
C ASP A 176 -1.18 -38.46 22.75
N THR A 177 0.14 -38.67 22.72
CA THR A 177 1.07 -38.12 23.74
C THR A 177 1.13 -36.60 23.69
N TYR A 178 1.20 -36.00 22.49
CA TYR A 178 1.22 -34.55 22.34
C TYR A 178 -0.07 -33.89 22.85
N PHE A 179 -1.24 -34.48 22.56
CA PHE A 179 -2.54 -33.92 22.93
C PHE A 179 -3.05 -34.32 24.33
N ALA A 180 -2.43 -35.30 25.02
CA ALA A 180 -2.89 -35.81 26.32
C ALA A 180 -3.07 -34.74 27.41
N GLU A 181 -2.18 -33.73 27.45
CA GLU A 181 -2.17 -32.67 28.48
C GLU A 181 -2.61 -31.29 27.93
N ARG A 182 -3.15 -31.24 26.70
CA ARG A 182 -3.53 -29.99 26.03
C ARG A 182 -5.05 -29.91 25.88
N GLU A 183 -5.58 -28.67 25.85
CA GLU A 183 -7.02 -28.44 25.63
C GLU A 183 -7.46 -28.71 24.17
N SER A 184 -6.50 -28.79 23.24
CA SER A 184 -6.75 -29.11 21.85
C SER A 184 -6.85 -30.62 21.61
N SER A 185 -7.61 -31.00 20.60
CA SER A 185 -7.75 -32.39 20.13
C SER A 185 -7.35 -32.49 18.66
N TYR A 186 -7.22 -33.73 18.16
CA TYR A 186 -6.92 -33.97 16.75
C TYR A 186 -7.86 -35.01 16.14
N LYS A 187 -7.99 -34.96 14.82
CA LYS A 187 -8.63 -35.98 13.99
C LYS A 187 -7.62 -36.43 12.95
N LEU A 188 -7.21 -37.69 13.00
CA LEU A 188 -6.36 -38.27 11.95
C LEU A 188 -7.18 -38.53 10.69
N ILE A 189 -6.72 -38.04 9.55
CA ILE A 189 -7.41 -38.12 8.26
C ILE A 189 -6.46 -38.83 7.27
N PRO A 190 -6.55 -40.16 7.16
CA PRO A 190 -5.85 -40.89 6.11
C PRO A 190 -6.45 -40.54 4.74
N ILE A 191 -5.61 -40.18 3.78
CA ILE A 191 -6.04 -39.83 2.41
C ILE A 191 -5.63 -40.93 1.43
N THR A 192 -6.58 -41.26 0.55
CA THR A 192 -6.43 -42.09 -0.66
C THR A 192 -6.93 -41.32 -1.88
N GLN A 193 -6.68 -41.84 -3.09
CA GLN A 193 -7.20 -41.27 -4.34
C GLN A 193 -8.75 -41.14 -4.38
N GLU A 194 -9.47 -41.97 -3.60
CA GLU A 194 -10.94 -41.97 -3.54
C GLU A 194 -11.52 -41.17 -2.35
N THR A 195 -10.67 -40.58 -1.51
CA THR A 195 -11.12 -39.92 -0.28
C THR A 195 -11.86 -38.62 -0.58
N ASN A 196 -13.11 -38.50 -0.12
CA ASN A 196 -13.85 -37.23 -0.18
C ASN A 196 -13.38 -36.26 0.91
N ILE A 197 -12.36 -35.47 0.58
CA ILE A 197 -11.69 -34.49 1.45
C ILE A 197 -12.68 -33.52 2.10
N SER A 198 -13.66 -33.00 1.34
CA SER A 198 -14.63 -32.03 1.85
C SER A 198 -15.40 -32.55 3.05
N SER A 199 -15.84 -33.82 3.00
CA SER A 199 -16.58 -34.45 4.10
C SER A 199 -15.69 -34.71 5.33
N SER A 200 -14.41 -35.02 5.12
CA SER A 200 -13.46 -35.33 6.19
C SER A 200 -13.08 -34.11 7.04
N LEU A 201 -13.21 -32.90 6.50
CA LEU A 201 -12.83 -31.63 7.14
C LEU A 201 -13.98 -30.91 7.89
N THR A 202 -15.20 -31.46 7.92
CA THR A 202 -16.40 -30.80 8.49
C THR A 202 -16.40 -30.58 10.01
N ASP A 203 -15.41 -31.09 10.75
CA ASP A 203 -15.34 -31.06 12.22
C ASP A 203 -13.90 -30.75 12.70
N VAL A 204 -13.21 -29.88 11.97
CA VAL A 204 -11.88 -29.37 12.34
C VAL A 204 -11.83 -27.86 12.12
N ASP A 205 -11.02 -27.15 12.90
CA ASP A 205 -10.83 -25.70 12.78
C ASP A 205 -9.45 -25.30 12.23
N ALA A 206 -8.57 -26.28 12.00
CA ALA A 206 -7.28 -26.13 11.34
C ALA A 206 -6.84 -27.45 10.71
N VAL A 207 -5.89 -27.38 9.78
CA VAL A 207 -5.36 -28.56 9.07
C VAL A 207 -3.83 -28.61 9.18
N TYR A 208 -3.28 -29.77 9.52
CA TYR A 208 -1.86 -30.04 9.48
C TYR A 208 -1.56 -31.15 8.47
N LEU A 209 -0.77 -30.83 7.45
CA LEU A 209 -0.25 -31.80 6.48
C LEU A 209 1.00 -32.45 7.08
N ALA A 210 0.83 -33.65 7.62
CA ALA A 210 1.89 -34.41 8.27
C ALA A 210 2.61 -35.37 7.30
N SER A 211 2.15 -35.54 6.06
CA SER A 211 2.88 -36.31 5.06
C SER A 211 2.90 -35.64 3.68
N GLY A 212 3.96 -35.92 2.92
CA GLY A 212 4.10 -35.57 1.51
C GLY A 212 3.20 -36.50 0.72
N ILE A 213 1.95 -36.09 0.60
CA ILE A 213 0.84 -36.94 0.16
C ILE A 213 1.17 -37.55 -1.20
N ASN A 214 1.02 -38.87 -1.34
CA ASN A 214 1.20 -39.61 -2.60
C ASN A 214 0.01 -39.38 -3.55
N LEU A 215 -0.33 -38.10 -3.75
CA LEU A 215 -1.35 -37.60 -4.66
C LEU A 215 -0.68 -37.10 -5.93
N ASN A 216 -1.35 -37.24 -7.07
CA ASN A 216 -0.90 -36.54 -8.27
C ASN A 216 -1.12 -35.02 -8.12
N GLU A 217 -0.48 -34.23 -8.98
CA GLU A 217 -0.52 -32.76 -8.91
C GLU A 217 -1.95 -32.18 -8.91
N LYS A 218 -2.88 -32.80 -9.65
CA LYS A 218 -4.27 -32.36 -9.76
C LYS A 218 -5.03 -32.60 -8.45
N GLU A 219 -4.84 -33.76 -7.84
CA GLU A 219 -5.43 -34.11 -6.55
C GLU A 219 -4.88 -33.22 -5.43
N TYR A 220 -3.57 -32.98 -5.42
CA TYR A 220 -2.92 -32.11 -4.45
C TYR A 220 -3.48 -30.66 -4.51
N LYS A 221 -3.62 -30.09 -5.71
CA LYS A 221 -4.27 -28.78 -5.90
C LYS A 221 -5.72 -28.77 -5.44
N THR A 222 -6.45 -29.87 -5.66
CA THR A 222 -7.84 -30.01 -5.22
C THR A 222 -7.95 -30.05 -3.69
N LEU A 223 -7.01 -30.72 -3.02
CA LEU A 223 -6.92 -30.72 -1.56
C LEU A 223 -6.72 -29.31 -1.01
N ILE A 224 -5.70 -28.60 -1.49
CA ILE A 224 -5.41 -27.23 -1.02
C ILE A 224 -6.58 -26.30 -1.28
N SER A 225 -7.18 -26.36 -2.48
CA SER A 225 -8.34 -25.50 -2.79
C SER A 225 -9.53 -25.80 -1.87
N THR A 226 -9.77 -27.06 -1.52
CA THR A 226 -10.82 -27.46 -0.58
C THR A 226 -10.56 -26.90 0.81
N ILE A 227 -9.32 -27.01 1.32
CA ILE A 227 -8.91 -26.45 2.62
C ILE A 227 -9.14 -24.93 2.65
N ASN A 228 -8.66 -24.23 1.62
CA ASN A 228 -8.75 -22.76 1.55
C ASN A 228 -10.18 -22.27 1.34
N GLN A 229 -11.01 -22.97 0.55
CA GLN A 229 -12.43 -22.64 0.39
C GLN A 229 -13.22 -22.78 1.70
N GLN A 230 -12.85 -23.73 2.56
CA GLN A 230 -13.42 -23.87 3.91
C GLN A 230 -12.81 -22.86 4.91
N LYS A 231 -11.90 -21.99 4.47
CA LYS A 231 -11.19 -20.99 5.27
C LYS A 231 -10.44 -21.58 6.47
N LEU A 232 -9.93 -22.80 6.33
CA LEU A 232 -9.18 -23.48 7.38
C LEU A 232 -7.71 -23.06 7.34
N PRO A 233 -7.15 -22.52 8.43
CA PRO A 233 -5.70 -22.33 8.55
C PRO A 233 -4.99 -23.67 8.35
N SER A 234 -3.91 -23.66 7.56
CA SER A 234 -3.19 -24.88 7.19
C SER A 234 -1.69 -24.78 7.49
N PHE A 235 -1.09 -25.89 7.88
CA PHE A 235 0.33 -25.96 8.20
C PHE A 235 0.94 -27.21 7.59
N SER A 236 2.15 -27.11 7.03
CA SER A 236 2.82 -28.25 6.39
C SER A 236 4.11 -28.67 7.10
N ALA A 237 4.28 -29.98 7.26
CA ALA A 237 5.51 -30.64 7.67
C ALA A 237 6.52 -30.83 6.51
N PHE A 238 6.10 -30.62 5.26
CA PHE A 238 6.86 -30.94 4.04
C PHE A 238 7.43 -29.71 3.34
N GLY A 239 7.68 -28.64 4.10
CA GLY A 239 8.53 -27.54 3.64
C GLY A 239 7.83 -26.41 2.90
N ILE A 240 8.67 -25.51 2.40
CA ILE A 240 8.26 -24.27 1.70
C ILE A 240 7.51 -24.56 0.39
N ARG A 241 7.75 -25.71 -0.25
CA ARG A 241 7.04 -26.12 -1.47
C ARG A 241 5.53 -26.11 -1.28
N ASP A 242 5.05 -26.63 -0.16
CA ASP A 242 3.63 -26.73 0.13
C ASP A 242 3.03 -25.34 0.40
N VAL A 243 3.80 -24.48 1.07
CA VAL A 243 3.44 -23.07 1.29
C VAL A 243 3.33 -22.33 -0.04
N LYS A 244 4.27 -22.52 -0.97
CA LYS A 244 4.21 -21.97 -2.34
C LYS A 244 2.98 -22.46 -3.12
N ASN A 245 2.48 -23.67 -2.82
CA ASN A 245 1.29 -24.24 -3.46
C ASN A 245 -0.04 -23.83 -2.81
N GLY A 246 -0.02 -23.02 -1.74
CA GLY A 246 -1.22 -22.44 -1.12
C GLY A 246 -1.55 -22.97 0.28
N ILE A 247 -0.63 -23.67 0.95
CA ILE A 247 -0.72 -23.90 2.40
C ILE A 247 -0.33 -22.62 3.14
N LEU A 248 -1.00 -22.32 4.26
CA LEU A 248 -0.80 -21.06 4.99
C LEU A 248 0.60 -20.94 5.58
N ALA A 249 1.16 -21.98 6.23
CA ALA A 249 2.48 -21.86 6.85
C ALA A 249 3.26 -23.17 6.97
N THR A 250 4.56 -23.06 7.25
CA THR A 250 5.45 -24.16 7.65
C THR A 250 6.50 -23.66 8.63
N ASN A 251 7.04 -24.51 9.52
CA ASN A 251 8.20 -24.20 10.36
C ASN A 251 9.50 -24.78 9.79
N GLN A 252 9.41 -25.39 8.61
CA GLN A 252 10.52 -26.13 8.05
C GLN A 252 11.53 -25.19 7.38
N PRO A 253 12.83 -25.46 7.52
CA PRO A 253 13.88 -24.72 6.81
C PRO A 253 13.70 -24.80 5.28
N ASP A 254 14.21 -23.80 4.56
CA ASP A 254 14.40 -23.89 3.11
C ASP A 254 15.60 -24.81 2.82
N THR A 255 15.39 -26.13 2.96
CA THR A 255 16.49 -27.09 2.77
C THR A 255 16.87 -27.18 1.31
N ASN A 256 18.11 -26.80 0.98
CA ASN A 256 18.70 -27.21 -0.29
C ASN A 256 18.99 -28.72 -0.23
N ILE A 257 18.28 -29.50 -1.06
CA ILE A 257 18.48 -30.95 -1.19
C ILE A 257 19.94 -31.30 -1.50
N ASP A 258 20.69 -30.40 -2.15
CA ASP A 258 22.11 -30.56 -2.45
C ASP A 258 22.96 -30.62 -1.18
N GLN A 259 22.66 -29.82 -0.15
CA GLN A 259 23.39 -29.88 1.12
C GLN A 259 23.16 -31.22 1.84
N PHE A 260 21.93 -31.72 1.76
CA PHE A 260 21.57 -33.02 2.33
C PHE A 260 22.31 -34.16 1.61
N PHE A 261 22.30 -34.17 0.28
CA PHE A 261 23.04 -35.15 -0.52
C PHE A 261 24.55 -35.03 -0.38
N ARG A 262 25.07 -33.80 -0.27
CA ARG A 262 26.48 -33.55 0.02
C ARG A 262 26.87 -34.16 1.36
N ARG A 263 26.03 -34.03 2.39
CA ARG A 263 26.30 -34.65 3.69
C ARG A 263 26.35 -36.18 3.58
N ILE A 264 25.37 -36.80 2.91
CA ILE A 264 25.41 -38.25 2.68
C ILE A 264 26.70 -38.65 1.95
N ALA A 265 27.10 -37.90 0.93
CA ALA A 265 28.33 -38.17 0.19
C ALA A 265 29.60 -38.04 1.05
N LEU A 266 29.65 -37.07 1.96
CA LEU A 266 30.74 -36.91 2.93
C LEU A 266 30.75 -38.04 3.97
N ASP A 267 29.58 -38.48 4.43
CA ASP A 267 29.45 -39.62 5.35
C ASP A 267 29.92 -40.93 4.69
N VAL A 268 29.60 -41.13 3.41
CA VAL A 268 30.15 -42.24 2.60
C VAL A 268 31.67 -42.13 2.51
N GLU A 269 32.22 -40.96 2.19
CA GLU A 269 33.68 -40.77 2.10
C GLU A 269 34.39 -41.03 3.44
N ALA A 270 33.79 -40.63 4.55
CA ALA A 270 34.30 -40.90 5.88
C ALA A 270 34.35 -42.42 6.18
N ILE A 271 33.27 -43.16 5.86
CA ILE A 271 33.22 -44.62 6.02
C ILE A 271 34.28 -45.30 5.14
N VAL A 272 34.39 -44.88 3.88
CA VAL A 272 35.40 -45.38 2.93
C VAL A 272 36.82 -45.12 3.43
N SER A 273 37.03 -44.01 4.14
CA SER A 273 38.30 -43.61 4.74
C SER A 273 38.60 -44.30 6.08
N GLY A 274 37.68 -45.13 6.59
CA GLY A 274 37.85 -45.94 7.79
C GLY A 274 37.15 -45.42 9.04
N THR A 275 36.36 -44.34 8.96
CA THR A 275 35.52 -43.87 10.07
C THR A 275 34.36 -44.84 10.29
N ASN A 276 34.12 -45.22 11.54
CA ASN A 276 32.96 -46.06 11.85
C ASN A 276 31.67 -45.24 11.70
N ALA A 277 30.62 -45.82 11.12
CA ALA A 277 29.34 -45.12 10.99
C ALA A 277 28.78 -44.64 12.36
N SER A 278 29.13 -45.32 13.46
CA SER A 278 28.73 -44.92 14.82
C SER A 278 29.24 -43.56 15.29
N GLU A 279 30.31 -43.04 14.66
CA GLU A 279 30.95 -41.76 14.97
C GLU A 279 30.44 -40.63 14.09
N LEU A 280 29.63 -40.96 13.07
CA LEU A 280 29.12 -39.97 12.15
C LEU A 280 28.03 -39.12 12.80
N PRO A 281 27.99 -37.83 12.44
CA PRO A 281 27.03 -36.88 12.95
C PRO A 281 25.58 -37.20 12.53
N LEU A 282 24.66 -37.23 13.51
CA LEU A 282 23.25 -37.57 13.30
C LEU A 282 22.41 -36.42 12.71
N HIS A 283 22.82 -35.19 13.00
CA HIS A 283 22.11 -33.99 12.61
C HIS A 283 22.89 -33.24 11.52
N ILE A 284 22.12 -32.62 10.64
CA ILE A 284 22.60 -31.49 9.85
C ILE A 284 22.07 -30.26 10.55
N ASP A 285 22.91 -29.25 10.77
CA ASP A 285 22.53 -28.02 11.44
C ASP A 285 21.55 -27.24 10.57
N TYR A 286 20.26 -27.47 10.82
CA TYR A 286 19.17 -26.72 10.22
C TYR A 286 18.46 -25.91 11.31
N LYS A 287 18.16 -24.64 11.00
CA LYS A 287 17.29 -23.81 11.84
C LYS A 287 15.90 -23.78 11.25
N ASN A 288 14.93 -24.20 12.06
CA ASN A 288 13.52 -24.07 11.71
C ASN A 288 13.20 -22.61 11.39
N LYS A 289 12.51 -22.40 10.27
CA LYS A 289 12.15 -21.09 9.76
C LYS A 289 10.67 -21.05 9.53
N LEU A 290 9.97 -20.28 10.36
CA LEU A 290 8.55 -20.05 10.16
C LEU A 290 8.36 -19.27 8.86
N THR A 291 7.62 -19.86 7.92
CA THR A 291 7.30 -19.26 6.63
C THR A 291 5.79 -19.24 6.44
N ILE A 292 5.23 -18.11 6.03
CA ILE A 292 3.79 -17.86 5.91
C ILE A 292 3.47 -17.42 4.48
N ASN A 293 2.44 -18.00 3.87
CA ASN A 293 1.91 -17.54 2.59
C ASN A 293 0.93 -16.38 2.81
N HIS A 294 1.29 -15.18 2.36
CA HIS A 294 0.47 -13.99 2.51
C HIS A 294 -0.84 -14.07 1.71
N ASP A 295 -0.78 -14.58 0.47
CA ASP A 295 -1.95 -14.67 -0.41
C ASP A 295 -2.97 -15.66 0.14
N THR A 296 -2.49 -16.77 0.71
CA THR A 296 -3.34 -17.74 1.41
C THR A 296 -3.94 -17.14 2.66
N ALA A 297 -3.15 -16.39 3.45
CA ALA A 297 -3.66 -15.69 4.63
C ALA A 297 -4.80 -14.74 4.27
N THR A 298 -4.65 -13.96 3.20
CA THR A 298 -5.72 -13.09 2.68
C THR A 298 -6.93 -13.90 2.21
N GLN A 299 -6.73 -14.94 1.39
CA GLN A 299 -7.79 -15.79 0.85
C GLN A 299 -8.70 -16.36 1.95
N ILE A 300 -8.11 -16.81 3.06
CA ILE A 300 -8.85 -17.42 4.17
C ILE A 300 -9.27 -16.40 5.24
N ASN A 301 -8.96 -15.11 5.08
CA ASN A 301 -9.15 -14.05 6.09
C ASN A 301 -8.41 -14.32 7.42
N PHE A 302 -7.18 -14.84 7.33
CA PHE A 302 -6.32 -15.10 8.47
C PHE A 302 -5.71 -13.80 9.01
N PRO A 303 -5.87 -13.49 10.30
CA PRO A 303 -5.32 -12.26 10.88
C PRO A 303 -3.80 -12.36 11.08
N LEU A 304 -3.03 -11.72 10.20
CA LEU A 304 -1.58 -11.60 10.36
C LEU A 304 -1.23 -10.58 11.43
N ARG A 305 -0.53 -11.02 12.48
CA ARG A 305 -0.04 -10.14 13.56
C ARG A 305 1.28 -9.49 13.15
N TYR A 306 1.45 -8.21 13.42
CA TYR A 306 2.71 -7.48 13.17
C TYR A 306 3.93 -8.12 13.84
N SER A 307 3.75 -8.77 15.00
CA SER A 307 4.82 -9.51 15.68
C SER A 307 5.42 -10.62 14.83
N LEU A 308 4.71 -11.11 13.81
CA LEU A 308 5.18 -12.16 12.91
C LEU A 308 6.17 -11.63 11.86
N ILE A 309 6.14 -10.34 11.53
CA ILE A 309 7.02 -9.74 10.50
C ILE A 309 8.51 -9.96 10.83
N ALA A 310 8.86 -9.87 12.12
CA ALA A 310 10.24 -10.05 12.59
C ALA A 310 10.72 -11.51 12.56
N ILE A 311 9.82 -12.46 12.82
CA ILE A 311 10.18 -13.86 13.12
C ILE A 311 9.78 -14.85 12.03
N ALA A 312 8.93 -14.44 11.09
CA ALA A 312 8.45 -15.27 9.99
C ALA A 312 8.90 -14.69 8.64
N ASP A 313 9.18 -15.58 7.71
CA ASP A 313 9.31 -15.25 6.30
C ASP A 313 7.93 -15.25 5.64
N PHE A 314 7.74 -14.37 4.68
CA PHE A 314 6.49 -14.26 3.94
C PHE A 314 6.74 -14.62 2.48
N ILE A 315 5.92 -15.51 1.94
CA ILE A 315 5.87 -15.89 0.53
C ILE A 315 4.56 -15.37 -0.05
N GLY A 316 4.59 -14.90 -1.29
CA GLY A 316 3.48 -14.15 -1.87
C GLY A 316 3.44 -12.72 -1.32
N GLY A 317 2.43 -11.94 -1.69
CA GLY A 317 2.31 -10.54 -1.24
C GLY A 317 3.30 -9.55 -1.88
N SER A 318 4.21 -9.97 -2.77
CA SER A 318 4.88 -9.06 -3.69
C SER A 318 3.93 -8.76 -4.86
N ASN A 319 3.29 -7.59 -4.83
CA ASN A 319 2.58 -6.96 -5.96
C ASN A 319 1.39 -7.72 -6.59
N THR A 320 0.74 -8.68 -5.91
CA THR A 320 -0.31 -9.50 -6.56
C THR A 320 -1.62 -9.71 -5.80
N THR A 321 -1.82 -9.11 -4.63
CA THR A 321 -3.17 -8.79 -4.17
C THR A 321 -3.59 -7.51 -4.88
N THR A 322 -4.13 -7.64 -6.09
CA THR A 322 -5.02 -6.62 -6.64
C THR A 322 -6.11 -6.42 -5.61
N SER A 323 -6.06 -5.29 -4.90
CA SER A 323 -7.25 -4.74 -4.27
C SER A 323 -8.38 -4.82 -5.31
N GLU A 324 -9.59 -5.19 -4.90
CA GLU A 324 -10.75 -5.18 -5.81
C GLU A 324 -10.93 -3.79 -6.46
N PHE A 325 -10.38 -2.76 -5.82
CA PHE A 325 -10.31 -1.38 -6.28
C PHE A 325 -8.86 -0.92 -6.40
N THR A 326 -8.27 -1.06 -7.59
CA THR A 326 -7.03 -0.37 -7.97
C THR A 326 -7.41 0.92 -8.71
N LEU A 327 -6.93 2.06 -8.24
CA LEU A 327 -7.31 3.39 -8.75
C LEU A 327 -6.18 4.01 -9.58
N SER A 328 -6.54 4.49 -10.77
CA SER A 328 -5.69 5.36 -11.59
C SER A 328 -5.74 6.81 -11.12
N ILE A 329 -4.73 7.61 -11.48
CA ILE A 329 -4.72 9.05 -11.16
C ILE A 329 -5.95 9.78 -11.72
N LEU A 330 -6.41 9.42 -12.92
CA LEU A 330 -7.56 10.04 -13.58
C LEU A 330 -8.85 9.73 -12.83
N GLU A 331 -9.03 8.51 -12.33
CA GLU A 331 -10.17 8.16 -11.50
C GLU A 331 -10.18 8.97 -10.21
N ILE A 332 -9.03 9.09 -9.53
CA ILE A 332 -8.90 9.90 -8.32
C ILE A 332 -9.21 11.38 -8.61
N MET A 333 -8.65 11.96 -9.68
CA MET A 333 -8.90 13.35 -10.05
C MET A 333 -10.39 13.61 -10.33
N ASN A 334 -11.03 12.76 -11.14
CA ASN A 334 -12.44 12.90 -11.50
C ASN A 334 -13.36 12.72 -10.28
N ASP A 335 -13.09 11.72 -9.44
CA ASP A 335 -13.89 11.48 -8.24
C ASP A 335 -13.71 12.59 -7.20
N VAL A 336 -12.51 13.15 -7.04
CA VAL A 336 -12.31 14.30 -6.15
C VAL A 336 -13.12 15.50 -6.64
N VAL A 337 -13.01 15.88 -7.91
CA VAL A 337 -13.80 17.01 -8.45
C VAL A 337 -15.31 16.77 -8.34
N GLY A 338 -15.77 15.54 -8.62
CA GLY A 338 -17.20 15.21 -8.60
C GLY A 338 -17.79 15.01 -7.20
N ASN A 339 -16.99 14.51 -6.24
CA ASN A 339 -17.51 14.00 -4.98
C ASN A 339 -16.96 14.63 -3.71
N ASN A 340 -15.86 15.39 -3.77
CA ASN A 340 -15.26 16.01 -2.59
C ASN A 340 -16.25 16.88 -1.81
N LEU A 341 -16.29 16.70 -0.49
CA LEU A 341 -17.27 17.38 0.37
C LEU A 341 -17.03 18.89 0.47
N SER A 342 -15.77 19.34 0.46
CA SER A 342 -15.42 20.76 0.50
C SER A 342 -15.87 21.46 -0.80
N LEU A 343 -15.59 20.88 -1.96
CA LEU A 343 -16.07 21.41 -3.25
C LEU A 343 -17.60 21.45 -3.33
N LYS A 344 -18.28 20.41 -2.83
CA LYS A 344 -19.75 20.39 -2.74
C LYS A 344 -20.29 21.51 -1.85
N ALA A 345 -19.61 21.84 -0.76
CA ALA A 345 -19.98 22.95 0.11
C ALA A 345 -19.77 24.30 -0.59
N GLU A 346 -18.61 24.51 -1.22
CA GLU A 346 -18.34 25.76 -1.96
C GLU A 346 -19.27 25.96 -3.16
N LYS A 347 -19.70 24.87 -3.81
CA LYS A 347 -20.74 24.94 -4.84
C LYS A 347 -22.05 25.52 -4.28
N LYS A 348 -22.36 25.27 -3.00
CA LYS A 348 -23.52 25.88 -2.32
C LYS A 348 -23.36 27.36 -2.07
N ASP A 349 -22.14 27.88 -1.95
CA ASP A 349 -21.94 29.33 -1.86
C ASP A 349 -22.32 30.05 -3.17
N ILE A 350 -22.15 29.39 -4.32
CA ILE A 350 -22.66 29.89 -5.61
C ILE A 350 -24.19 29.88 -5.63
N ASP A 351 -24.82 28.80 -5.15
CA ASP A 351 -26.28 28.70 -5.02
C ASP A 351 -26.84 29.80 -4.08
N LEU A 352 -26.13 30.09 -2.98
CA LEU A 352 -26.46 31.17 -2.04
C LEU A 352 -26.33 32.54 -2.70
N SER A 353 -25.23 32.82 -3.40
CA SER A 353 -25.05 34.07 -4.14
C SER A 353 -26.11 34.26 -5.23
N GLN A 354 -26.60 33.17 -5.84
CA GLN A 354 -27.75 33.24 -6.73
C GLN A 354 -29.04 33.67 -6.02
N GLN A 355 -29.24 33.30 -4.75
CA GLN A 355 -30.36 33.80 -3.95
C GLN A 355 -30.19 35.29 -3.60
N ASP A 356 -28.97 35.78 -3.43
CA ASP A 356 -28.71 37.21 -3.25
C ASP A 356 -29.11 38.02 -4.49
N VAL A 357 -28.80 37.50 -5.69
CA VAL A 357 -29.27 38.08 -6.96
C VAL A 357 -30.80 38.09 -7.04
N LYS A 358 -31.47 36.99 -6.66
CA LYS A 358 -32.94 36.91 -6.62
C LYS A 358 -33.53 37.89 -5.61
N THR A 359 -32.92 38.02 -4.44
CA THR A 359 -33.31 38.97 -3.39
C THR A 359 -33.17 40.40 -3.90
N ALA A 360 -32.07 40.73 -4.57
CA ALA A 360 -31.89 42.05 -5.19
C ALA A 360 -32.96 42.35 -6.25
N LYS A 361 -33.32 41.36 -7.09
CA LYS A 361 -34.40 41.49 -8.08
C LYS A 361 -35.79 41.60 -7.43
N SER A 362 -36.00 40.96 -6.28
CA SER A 362 -37.28 40.98 -5.56
C SER A 362 -37.67 42.38 -5.07
N ASN A 363 -36.71 43.30 -4.94
CA ASN A 363 -37.00 44.71 -4.64
C ASN A 363 -37.87 45.41 -5.69
N TYR A 364 -37.99 44.82 -6.89
CA TYR A 364 -38.91 45.26 -7.96
C TYR A 364 -40.24 44.51 -7.96
N LEU A 365 -40.52 43.66 -6.97
CA LEU A 365 -41.83 43.03 -6.81
C LEU A 365 -42.73 43.90 -5.92
N PRO A 366 -44.06 43.71 -6.00
CA PRO A 366 -44.97 44.45 -5.15
C PRO A 366 -44.90 43.95 -3.71
N ASP A 367 -44.67 44.87 -2.78
CA ASP A 367 -44.78 44.66 -1.35
C ASP A 367 -46.19 45.02 -0.89
N VAL A 368 -46.91 44.06 -0.32
CA VAL A 368 -48.28 44.24 0.18
C VAL A 368 -48.29 43.99 1.68
N LYS A 369 -48.56 45.04 2.45
CA LYS A 369 -48.66 44.98 3.90
C LYS A 369 -50.09 45.24 4.35
N ALA A 370 -50.68 44.30 5.07
CA ALA A 370 -51.89 44.51 5.84
C ALA A 370 -51.52 44.85 7.29
N SER A 371 -52.12 45.89 7.86
CA SER A 371 -52.01 46.21 9.29
C SER A 371 -53.41 46.45 9.86
N VAL A 372 -53.54 46.24 11.17
CA VAL A 372 -54.75 46.54 11.93
C VAL A 372 -54.30 47.31 13.16
N ASP A 373 -54.88 48.47 13.37
CA ASP A 373 -54.56 49.37 14.45
C ASP A 373 -55.80 49.58 15.32
N GLY A 374 -55.63 49.39 16.64
CA GLY A 374 -56.65 49.67 17.65
C GLY A 374 -56.21 50.87 18.46
N ILE A 375 -57.03 51.92 18.51
CA ILE A 375 -56.70 53.18 19.19
C ILE A 375 -57.74 53.44 20.28
N TYR A 376 -57.25 53.77 21.47
CA TYR A 376 -58.05 54.33 22.56
C TYR A 376 -57.66 55.79 22.77
N ILE A 377 -58.66 56.67 22.79
CA ILE A 377 -58.48 58.11 22.97
C ILE A 377 -59.28 58.53 24.21
N ASP A 378 -58.74 59.47 25.00
CA ASP A 378 -59.43 60.02 26.17
C ASP A 378 -60.86 60.46 25.79
N PRO A 379 -61.91 60.02 26.52
CA PRO A 379 -63.30 60.27 26.15
C PRO A 379 -63.66 61.76 26.03
N LYS A 380 -63.00 62.64 26.79
CA LYS A 380 -63.23 64.09 26.72
C LYS A 380 -62.69 64.68 25.42
N ILE A 381 -61.57 64.14 24.94
CA ILE A 381 -60.98 64.51 23.64
C ILE A 381 -61.81 63.92 22.51
N ALA A 382 -62.29 62.69 22.65
CA ALA A 382 -63.17 62.06 21.69
C ALA A 382 -64.50 62.82 21.53
N GLU A 383 -65.11 63.27 22.64
CA GLU A 383 -66.37 64.02 22.63
C GLU A 383 -66.27 65.36 21.89
N VAL A 384 -65.16 66.08 22.02
CA VAL A 384 -64.93 67.35 21.29
C VAL A 384 -64.49 67.13 19.83
N SER A 385 -64.17 65.90 19.43
CA SER A 385 -63.73 65.59 18.05
C SER A 385 -64.88 65.62 17.02
N GLY A 386 -66.13 65.59 17.49
CA GLY A 386 -67.32 65.68 16.65
C GLY A 386 -67.44 64.57 15.60
N GLY A 387 -67.12 63.32 15.95
CA GLY A 387 -67.21 62.17 15.04
C GLY A 387 -65.89 61.78 14.38
N ASN A 388 -64.86 62.65 14.42
CA ASN A 388 -63.61 62.41 13.69
C ASN A 388 -62.63 61.49 14.43
N ASN A 389 -62.72 61.41 15.76
CA ASN A 389 -61.83 60.59 16.57
C ASN A 389 -62.66 59.89 17.68
N PRO A 390 -63.19 58.68 17.41
CA PRO A 390 -63.95 57.93 18.40
C PRO A 390 -63.07 57.52 19.60
N GLU A 391 -63.68 57.35 20.78
CA GLU A 391 -63.03 56.89 22.01
C GLU A 391 -62.36 55.51 21.82
N PHE A 392 -63.04 54.60 21.13
CA PHE A 392 -62.47 53.33 20.68
C PHE A 392 -62.61 53.22 19.17
N SER A 393 -61.49 53.08 18.47
CA SER A 393 -61.47 52.81 17.03
C SER A 393 -60.60 51.61 16.71
N THR A 394 -61.06 50.80 15.76
CA THR A 394 -60.27 49.73 15.13
C THR A 394 -60.31 49.97 13.64
N SER A 395 -59.15 50.15 13.03
CA SER A 395 -59.00 50.32 11.59
C SER A 395 -58.06 49.27 11.02
N GLY A 396 -58.33 48.86 9.80
CA GLY A 396 -57.42 48.04 9.00
C GLY A 396 -56.89 48.85 7.84
N ASN A 397 -55.65 48.63 7.43
CA ASN A 397 -55.11 49.17 6.20
C ASN A 397 -54.35 48.12 5.40
N ILE A 398 -54.50 48.15 4.08
CA ILE A 398 -53.68 47.39 3.13
C ILE A 398 -52.88 48.41 2.33
N VAL A 399 -51.55 48.30 2.38
CA VAL A 399 -50.61 49.17 1.68
C VAL A 399 -49.86 48.35 0.64
N LEU A 400 -50.01 48.73 -0.63
CA LEU A 400 -49.24 48.24 -1.77
C LEU A 400 -48.11 49.23 -2.06
N LYS A 401 -46.87 48.74 -2.10
CA LYS A 401 -45.69 49.49 -2.56
C LYS A 401 -45.01 48.70 -3.66
N GLN A 402 -44.86 49.33 -4.82
CA GLN A 402 -44.22 48.72 -5.98
C GLN A 402 -43.14 49.67 -6.47
N LEU A 403 -41.88 49.25 -6.42
CA LEU A 403 -40.79 49.99 -7.03
C LEU A 403 -40.90 49.89 -8.55
N VAL A 404 -41.04 51.02 -9.23
CA VAL A 404 -41.08 51.06 -10.71
C VAL A 404 -39.66 51.23 -11.24
N TYR A 405 -38.91 52.15 -10.65
CA TYR A 405 -37.53 52.41 -11.01
C TYR A 405 -36.74 52.99 -9.84
N SER A 406 -35.51 52.50 -9.64
CA SER A 406 -34.56 53.10 -8.71
C SER A 406 -33.15 52.72 -9.13
N GLU A 407 -32.28 53.73 -9.22
CA GLU A 407 -30.86 53.50 -9.50
C GLU A 407 -30.20 52.66 -8.40
N ASN A 408 -30.62 52.78 -7.13
CA ASN A 408 -30.07 51.94 -6.06
C ASN A 408 -30.41 50.45 -6.26
N ALA A 409 -31.66 50.16 -6.63
CA ALA A 409 -32.10 48.78 -6.86
C ALA A 409 -31.45 48.19 -8.11
N SER A 410 -31.31 48.97 -9.19
CA SER A 410 -30.64 48.51 -10.42
C SER A 410 -29.17 48.24 -10.17
N ALA A 411 -28.47 49.18 -9.52
CA ALA A 411 -27.07 49.00 -9.16
C ALA A 411 -26.87 47.80 -8.24
N ASN A 412 -27.77 47.55 -7.29
CA ASN A 412 -27.67 46.38 -6.42
C ASN A 412 -27.81 45.08 -7.21
N VAL A 413 -28.73 44.99 -8.18
CA VAL A 413 -28.83 43.80 -9.05
C VAL A 413 -27.53 43.57 -9.82
N ASP A 414 -26.97 44.62 -10.43
CA ASP A 414 -25.70 44.54 -11.15
C ASP A 414 -24.55 44.09 -10.25
N ILE A 415 -24.43 44.69 -9.06
CA ILE A 415 -23.43 44.32 -8.04
C ILE A 415 -23.57 42.86 -7.64
N GLN A 416 -24.77 42.38 -7.31
CA GLN A 416 -24.97 40.98 -6.91
C GLN A 416 -24.66 40.02 -8.07
N ASN A 417 -24.92 40.38 -9.33
CA ASN A 417 -24.53 39.55 -10.47
C ASN A 417 -23.00 39.42 -10.60
N ASP A 418 -22.25 40.51 -10.42
CA ASP A 418 -20.79 40.44 -10.48
C ASP A 418 -20.20 39.72 -9.25
N LEU A 419 -20.79 39.90 -8.05
CA LEU A 419 -20.41 39.11 -6.86
C LEU A 419 -20.68 37.61 -7.05
N GLN A 420 -21.76 37.23 -7.74
CA GLN A 420 -22.03 35.84 -8.09
C GLN A 420 -20.95 35.26 -9.03
N LYS A 421 -20.53 36.03 -10.04
CA LYS A 421 -19.41 35.62 -10.92
C LYS A 421 -18.10 35.54 -10.15
N ALA A 422 -17.86 36.47 -9.23
CA ALA A 422 -16.70 36.41 -8.34
C ALA A 422 -16.71 35.12 -7.50
N GLN A 423 -17.86 34.75 -6.93
CA GLN A 423 -18.02 33.50 -6.18
C GLN A 423 -17.79 32.25 -7.05
N GLN A 424 -18.18 32.30 -8.32
CA GLN A 424 -17.88 31.22 -9.27
C GLN A 424 -16.37 31.06 -9.50
N GLU A 425 -15.61 32.16 -9.57
CA GLU A 425 -14.15 32.08 -9.69
C GLU A 425 -13.47 31.62 -8.39
N VAL A 426 -14.07 31.84 -7.21
CA VAL A 426 -13.60 31.21 -5.95
C VAL A 426 -13.71 29.69 -6.07
N TYR A 427 -14.88 29.18 -6.49
CA TYR A 427 -15.06 27.75 -6.71
C TYR A 427 -14.06 27.20 -7.75
N ASN A 428 -13.82 27.92 -8.85
CA ASN A 428 -12.86 27.50 -9.86
C ASN A 428 -11.43 27.39 -9.29
N ALA A 429 -11.01 28.31 -8.41
CA ALA A 429 -9.72 28.21 -7.73
C ALA A 429 -9.63 26.96 -6.85
N SER A 430 -10.66 26.71 -6.05
CA SER A 430 -10.72 25.53 -5.17
C SER A 430 -10.80 24.22 -5.94
N GLU A 431 -11.45 24.20 -7.11
CA GLU A 431 -11.47 23.03 -8.00
C GLU A 431 -10.07 22.70 -8.50
N LEU A 432 -9.29 23.71 -8.91
CA LEU A 432 -7.89 23.52 -9.29
C LEU A 432 -7.02 23.08 -8.10
N ASP A 433 -7.24 23.61 -6.90
CA ASP A 433 -6.56 23.17 -5.67
C ASP A 433 -6.91 21.74 -5.28
N ALA A 434 -8.17 21.34 -5.44
CA ALA A 434 -8.62 19.97 -5.20
C ALA A 434 -7.98 18.98 -6.18
N LEU A 435 -7.86 19.36 -7.45
CA LEU A 435 -7.11 18.59 -8.46
C LEU A 435 -5.64 18.44 -8.07
N LEU A 436 -4.96 19.52 -7.64
CA LEU A 436 -3.59 19.44 -7.16
C LEU A 436 -3.46 18.53 -5.93
N ASN A 437 -4.39 18.66 -4.97
CA ASN A 437 -4.40 17.82 -3.77
C ASN A 437 -4.61 16.34 -4.10
N ALA A 438 -5.45 16.05 -5.10
CA ALA A 438 -5.67 14.69 -5.60
C ALA A 438 -4.39 14.09 -6.21
N THR A 439 -3.73 14.83 -7.11
CA THR A 439 -2.51 14.35 -7.79
C THR A 439 -1.33 14.22 -6.85
N VAL A 440 -1.12 15.18 -5.94
CA VAL A 440 -0.08 15.11 -4.90
C VAL A 440 -0.33 13.92 -3.96
N SER A 441 -1.59 13.68 -3.56
CA SER A 441 -1.93 12.52 -2.72
C SER A 441 -1.65 11.19 -3.41
N TYR A 442 -1.95 11.10 -4.72
CA TYR A 442 -1.63 9.93 -5.53
C TYR A 442 -0.13 9.64 -5.58
N PHE A 443 0.70 10.64 -5.93
CA PHE A 443 2.15 10.45 -6.01
C PHE A 443 2.79 10.18 -4.64
N ASN A 444 2.30 10.83 -3.58
CA ASN A 444 2.73 10.52 -2.22
C ASN A 444 2.40 9.08 -1.81
N ALA A 445 1.23 8.58 -2.20
CA ALA A 445 0.87 7.18 -1.95
C ALA A 445 1.78 6.22 -2.73
N LEU A 446 2.17 6.54 -3.98
CA LEU A 446 3.16 5.76 -4.75
C LEU A 446 4.54 5.77 -4.11
N ILE A 447 5.02 6.94 -3.65
CA ILE A 447 6.28 7.06 -2.89
C ILE A 447 6.25 6.15 -1.66
N LEU A 448 5.16 6.15 -0.90
CA LEU A 448 5.01 5.35 0.31
C LEU A 448 4.86 3.85 0.00
N LYS A 449 4.19 3.50 -1.10
CA LYS A 449 4.07 2.12 -1.60
C LYS A 449 5.44 1.55 -1.92
N THR A 450 6.24 2.32 -2.66
CA THR A 450 7.61 1.95 -3.00
C THR A 450 8.52 1.89 -1.78
N ASN A 451 8.41 2.85 -0.84
CA ASN A 451 9.18 2.80 0.41
C ASN A 451 8.86 1.52 1.19
N ALA A 452 7.59 1.15 1.34
CA ALA A 452 7.21 -0.09 2.02
C ALA A 452 7.81 -1.34 1.33
N ASN A 453 7.85 -1.37 0.00
CA ASN A 453 8.50 -2.45 -0.75
C ASN A 453 10.02 -2.49 -0.49
N ILE A 454 10.70 -1.35 -0.60
CA ILE A 454 12.14 -1.25 -0.34
C ILE A 454 12.50 -1.64 1.10
N GLN A 455 11.72 -1.21 2.10
CA GLN A 455 11.93 -1.62 3.50
C GLN A 455 11.74 -3.13 3.68
N ASN A 456 10.79 -3.73 2.97
CA ASN A 456 10.61 -5.18 2.98
C ASN A 456 11.82 -5.89 2.39
N GLN A 457 12.31 -5.46 1.21
CA GLN A 457 13.53 -6.03 0.60
C GLN A 457 14.74 -5.92 1.53
N ASN A 458 14.94 -4.75 2.14
CA ASN A 458 16.02 -4.52 3.11
C ASN A 458 15.91 -5.43 4.35
N LEU A 459 14.69 -5.67 4.84
CA LEU A 459 14.45 -6.63 5.91
C LEU A 459 14.85 -8.05 5.50
N GLN A 460 14.50 -8.49 4.28
CA GLN A 460 14.88 -9.82 3.79
C GLN A 460 16.40 -9.98 3.67
N VAL A 461 17.09 -8.96 3.14
CA VAL A 461 18.57 -8.94 3.09
C VAL A 461 19.16 -9.04 4.49
N THR A 462 18.59 -8.33 5.46
CA THR A 462 19.04 -8.36 6.86
C THR A 462 18.85 -9.73 7.50
N LYS A 463 17.72 -10.40 7.23
CA LYS A 463 17.47 -11.78 7.68
C LYS A 463 18.52 -12.74 7.12
N LYS A 464 18.83 -12.61 5.82
CA LYS A 464 19.87 -13.42 5.16
C LYS A 464 21.26 -13.16 5.74
N ASN A 465 21.62 -11.91 5.98
CA ASN A 465 22.90 -11.55 6.59
C ASN A 465 23.02 -12.04 8.04
N LEU A 466 21.91 -12.00 8.81
CA LEU A 466 21.86 -12.61 10.14
C LEU A 466 22.12 -14.12 10.08
N GLU A 467 21.49 -14.80 9.14
CA GLU A 467 21.68 -16.24 8.92
C GLU A 467 23.14 -16.58 8.66
N TYR A 468 23.80 -15.85 7.75
CA TYR A 468 25.24 -16.02 7.50
C TYR A 468 26.09 -15.73 8.74
N ALA A 469 25.80 -14.68 9.49
CA ALA A 469 26.55 -14.35 10.70
C ALA A 469 26.42 -15.42 11.78
N GLU A 470 25.24 -16.04 11.89
CA GLU A 470 24.99 -17.16 12.81
C GLU A 470 25.75 -18.41 12.37
N GLN A 471 25.73 -18.76 11.08
CA GLN A 471 26.51 -19.89 10.53
C GLN A 471 28.02 -19.71 10.76
N ASN A 472 28.54 -18.51 10.50
CA ASN A 472 29.95 -18.20 10.75
C ASN A 472 30.32 -18.27 12.24
N PHE A 473 29.40 -17.89 13.13
CA PHE A 473 29.64 -17.99 14.58
C PHE A 473 29.65 -19.45 15.04
N GLU A 474 28.73 -20.27 14.53
CA GLU A 474 28.66 -21.72 14.82
C GLU A 474 29.89 -22.46 14.28
N ALA A 475 30.39 -22.06 13.11
CA ALA A 475 31.65 -22.55 12.54
C ALA A 475 32.92 -22.00 13.24
N GLY A 476 32.77 -21.05 14.18
CA GLY A 476 33.88 -20.38 14.87
C GLY A 476 34.67 -19.38 14.02
N ALA A 477 34.15 -19.00 12.84
CA ALA A 477 34.75 -18.04 11.92
C ALA A 477 34.43 -16.57 12.27
N SER A 478 33.34 -16.30 13.00
CA SER A 478 32.96 -14.94 13.45
C SER A 478 32.65 -14.88 14.95
N GLY A 479 32.64 -13.66 15.49
CA GLY A 479 32.29 -13.41 16.89
C GLY A 479 30.79 -13.30 17.12
N LYS A 480 30.33 -13.62 18.34
CA LYS A 480 28.92 -13.41 18.77
C LYS A 480 28.47 -11.94 18.62
N SER A 481 29.41 -10.99 18.59
CA SER A 481 29.13 -9.58 18.31
C SER A 481 28.40 -9.35 16.99
N ASP A 482 28.73 -10.12 15.95
CA ASP A 482 28.19 -9.92 14.62
C ASP A 482 26.73 -10.37 14.57
N VAL A 483 26.44 -11.53 15.17
CA VAL A 483 25.09 -12.04 15.39
C VAL A 483 24.24 -11.02 16.16
N LEU A 484 24.77 -10.46 17.25
CA LEU A 484 24.05 -9.48 18.05
C LEU A 484 23.78 -8.17 17.28
N ARG A 485 24.71 -7.74 16.43
CA ARG A 485 24.53 -6.56 15.57
C ARG A 485 23.44 -6.79 14.54
N PHE A 486 23.43 -7.93 13.83
CA PHE A 486 22.38 -8.23 12.87
C PHE A 486 21.01 -8.46 13.55
N ARG A 487 20.96 -9.01 14.77
CA ARG A 487 19.71 -9.07 15.54
C ARG A 487 19.18 -7.67 15.89
N SER A 488 20.06 -6.74 16.25
CA SER A 488 19.68 -5.33 16.44
C SER A 488 19.17 -4.71 15.14
N GLN A 489 19.87 -4.94 14.02
CA GLN A 489 19.48 -4.42 12.70
C GLN A 489 18.14 -5.00 12.24
N LEU A 490 17.90 -6.29 12.49
CA LEU A 490 16.63 -6.95 12.18
C LEU A 490 15.46 -6.29 12.91
N ALA A 491 15.63 -5.98 14.19
CA ALA A 491 14.61 -5.28 14.98
C ALA A 491 14.33 -3.88 14.41
N GLN A 492 15.38 -3.11 14.08
CA GLN A 492 15.25 -1.78 13.48
C GLN A 492 14.56 -1.83 12.11
N ASN A 493 14.98 -2.73 11.21
CA ASN A 493 14.39 -2.85 9.88
C ASN A 493 12.94 -3.36 9.93
N THR A 494 12.61 -4.20 10.93
CA THR A 494 11.21 -4.60 11.18
C THR A 494 10.38 -3.39 11.56
N GLN A 495 10.87 -2.54 12.47
CA GLN A 495 10.19 -1.31 12.86
C GLN A 495 9.97 -0.39 11.65
N SER A 496 11.02 -0.16 10.85
CA SER A 496 10.92 0.67 9.63
C SER A 496 9.88 0.15 8.64
N LEU A 497 9.77 -1.17 8.46
CA LEU A 497 8.74 -1.78 7.60
C LEU A 497 7.32 -1.56 8.16
N ILE A 498 7.12 -1.71 9.46
CA ILE A 498 5.82 -1.46 10.11
C ILE A 498 5.42 0.01 9.94
N GLU A 499 6.36 0.93 10.15
CA GLU A 499 6.13 2.36 9.97
C GLU A 499 5.79 2.71 8.51
N ALA A 500 6.54 2.17 7.54
CA ALA A 500 6.28 2.38 6.12
C ALA A 500 4.89 1.85 5.70
N GLY A 501 4.50 0.66 6.18
CA GLY A 501 3.16 0.10 5.94
C GLY A 501 2.04 0.94 6.55
N ASN A 502 2.25 1.48 7.76
CA ASN A 502 1.28 2.38 8.39
C ASN A 502 1.13 3.71 7.63
N GLN A 503 2.23 4.29 7.17
CA GLN A 503 2.22 5.52 6.37
C GLN A 503 1.48 5.31 5.04
N LEU A 504 1.74 4.19 4.35
CA LEU A 504 1.00 3.82 3.13
C LEU A 504 -0.51 3.73 3.40
N LYS A 505 -0.90 3.04 4.49
CA LYS A 505 -2.31 2.92 4.86
C LYS A 505 -2.96 4.26 5.17
N GLN A 506 -2.23 5.17 5.83
CA GLN A 506 -2.69 6.54 6.08
C GLN A 506 -2.86 7.34 4.78
N ALA A 507 -1.97 7.18 3.80
CA ALA A 507 -2.11 7.82 2.50
C ALA A 507 -3.38 7.35 1.76
N PHE A 508 -3.70 6.05 1.85
CA PHE A 508 -4.96 5.52 1.33
C PHE A 508 -6.20 6.09 2.04
N TYR A 509 -6.13 6.32 3.36
CA TYR A 509 -7.21 7.00 4.08
C TYR A 509 -7.40 8.45 3.61
N THR A 510 -6.31 9.17 3.32
CA THR A 510 -6.37 10.52 2.75
C THR A 510 -7.04 10.51 1.38
N ILE A 511 -6.67 9.58 0.49
CA ILE A 511 -7.30 9.44 -0.83
C ILE A 511 -8.79 9.12 -0.69
N ASN A 512 -9.15 8.17 0.19
CA ASN A 512 -10.55 7.86 0.48
C ASN A 512 -11.32 9.08 1.00
N GLN A 513 -10.73 9.89 1.87
CA GLN A 513 -11.35 11.13 2.36
C GLN A 513 -11.58 12.13 1.22
N LEU A 514 -10.58 12.35 0.35
CA LEU A 514 -10.68 13.28 -0.76
C LEU A 514 -11.78 12.88 -1.76
N MET A 515 -11.88 11.58 -2.07
CA MET A 515 -12.90 11.00 -2.95
C MET A 515 -14.27 10.82 -2.27
N ASN A 516 -14.37 11.11 -0.96
CA ASN A 516 -15.58 10.87 -0.16
C ASN A 516 -16.02 9.37 -0.16
N ASN A 517 -15.04 8.47 -0.10
CA ASN A 517 -15.23 7.04 0.14
C ASN A 517 -15.25 6.71 1.65
N ASN A 518 -15.68 5.50 2.00
CA ASN A 518 -15.49 4.99 3.37
C ASN A 518 -13.98 4.93 3.67
N ILE A 519 -13.55 5.54 4.78
CA ILE A 519 -12.14 5.61 5.19
C ILE A 519 -11.49 4.23 5.25
N SER A 520 -12.21 3.21 5.73
CA SER A 520 -11.67 1.85 5.87
C SER A 520 -11.74 1.02 4.59
N ARG A 521 -12.14 1.60 3.44
CA ARG A 521 -12.16 0.88 2.17
C ARG A 521 -10.73 0.54 1.77
N GLU A 522 -10.47 -0.75 1.53
CA GLU A 522 -9.20 -1.20 0.97
C GLU A 522 -9.12 -0.75 -0.49
N ILE A 523 -8.06 -0.02 -0.80
CA ILE A 523 -7.75 0.48 -2.14
C ILE A 523 -6.27 0.18 -2.42
N ASP A 524 -5.94 0.08 -3.69
CA ASP A 524 -4.57 0.19 -4.19
C ASP A 524 -4.55 1.23 -5.31
N ILE A 525 -3.36 1.60 -5.77
CA ILE A 525 -3.15 2.57 -6.82
C ILE A 525 -2.31 1.95 -7.94
N GLU A 526 -2.63 2.32 -9.17
CA GLU A 526 -1.84 1.92 -10.33
C GLU A 526 -0.46 2.58 -10.27
N ASP A 527 0.58 1.85 -10.69
CA ASP A 527 1.93 2.41 -10.72
C ASP A 527 2.03 3.45 -11.85
N ALA A 528 2.69 4.59 -11.57
CA ALA A 528 2.96 5.62 -12.57
C ALA A 528 4.45 5.63 -12.92
N GLU A 529 4.74 5.64 -14.21
CA GLU A 529 6.10 5.78 -14.74
C GLU A 529 6.17 6.98 -15.69
N LEU A 530 7.21 7.80 -15.53
CA LEU A 530 7.37 9.09 -16.21
C LEU A 530 7.37 8.98 -17.75
N SER A 531 7.80 7.85 -18.30
CA SER A 531 7.97 7.63 -19.75
C SER A 531 7.01 6.59 -20.32
N GLU A 532 6.06 6.09 -19.52
CA GLU A 532 5.09 5.08 -19.93
C GLU A 532 3.65 5.56 -19.71
N GLY A 533 2.69 4.80 -20.24
CA GLY A 533 1.27 5.06 -20.09
C GLY A 533 0.87 6.49 -20.43
N ILE A 534 0.11 7.12 -19.53
CA ILE A 534 -0.43 8.47 -19.67
C ILE A 534 0.64 9.58 -19.55
N PHE A 535 1.78 9.31 -18.90
CA PHE A 535 2.85 10.29 -18.71
C PHE A 535 3.85 10.35 -19.86
N LYS A 536 3.81 9.39 -20.79
CA LYS A 536 4.62 9.42 -22.02
C LYS A 536 4.53 10.77 -22.78
N ASN A 537 3.36 11.40 -22.75
CA ASN A 537 3.11 12.67 -23.44
C ASN A 537 3.67 13.90 -22.71
N TYR A 538 4.13 13.76 -21.46
CA TYR A 538 4.77 14.84 -20.71
C TYR A 538 6.15 15.22 -21.28
N ARG A 539 6.78 14.32 -22.06
CA ARG A 539 8.00 14.61 -22.85
C ARG A 539 9.03 15.44 -22.08
N TYR A 540 9.31 15.06 -20.83
CA TYR A 540 10.12 15.87 -19.91
C TYR A 540 11.51 16.21 -20.46
N GLN A 541 12.07 15.34 -21.32
CA GLN A 541 13.35 15.58 -21.98
C GLN A 541 13.33 16.80 -22.91
N ASP A 542 12.23 17.03 -23.62
CA ASP A 542 12.07 18.20 -24.49
C ASP A 542 11.88 19.47 -23.65
N PHE A 543 11.16 19.36 -22.53
CA PHE A 543 11.01 20.44 -21.58
C PHE A 543 12.35 20.82 -20.94
N LEU A 544 13.18 19.83 -20.57
CA LEU A 544 14.53 20.04 -20.08
C LEU A 544 15.40 20.81 -21.07
N VAL A 545 15.36 20.48 -22.36
CA VAL A 545 16.15 21.19 -23.39
C VAL A 545 15.81 22.68 -23.43
N LEU A 546 14.54 23.05 -23.21
CA LEU A 546 14.12 24.46 -23.13
C LEU A 546 14.59 25.12 -21.83
N LEU A 547 14.52 24.41 -20.71
CA LEU A 547 14.86 24.92 -19.39
C LEU A 547 16.37 25.02 -19.12
N ASP A 548 17.17 24.10 -19.65
CA ASP A 548 18.62 24.07 -19.50
C ASP A 548 19.31 25.13 -20.39
N ASN A 549 18.60 25.61 -21.43
CA ASN A 549 19.12 26.68 -22.28
C ASN A 549 18.89 28.06 -21.64
N PRO A 550 19.95 28.76 -21.18
CA PRO A 550 19.82 30.05 -20.49
C PRO A 550 19.24 31.17 -21.36
N LYS A 551 19.20 30.99 -22.69
CA LYS A 551 18.55 31.94 -23.61
C LYS A 551 17.06 31.68 -23.78
N LEU A 552 16.64 30.42 -23.76
CA LEU A 552 15.23 30.06 -24.00
C LEU A 552 14.41 30.06 -22.71
N GLN A 553 15.04 29.73 -21.58
CA GLN A 553 14.39 29.65 -20.28
C GLN A 553 13.62 30.94 -19.90
N PRO A 554 14.18 32.17 -20.00
CA PRO A 554 13.43 33.38 -19.65
C PRO A 554 12.18 33.58 -20.51
N PHE A 555 12.24 33.28 -21.81
CA PHE A 555 11.09 33.42 -22.71
C PHE A 555 9.99 32.39 -22.42
N LEU A 556 10.37 31.18 -22.01
CA LEU A 556 9.41 30.17 -21.57
C LEU A 556 8.76 30.58 -20.24
N ILE A 557 9.53 31.10 -19.28
CA ILE A 557 8.99 31.62 -18.02
C ILE A 557 8.00 32.76 -18.30
N ASP A 558 8.37 33.73 -19.13
CA ASP A 558 7.48 34.83 -19.54
C ASP A 558 6.14 34.30 -20.09
N PHE A 559 6.20 33.31 -20.99
CA PHE A 559 5.00 32.69 -21.56
C PHE A 559 4.13 32.03 -20.47
N LEU A 560 4.73 31.25 -19.58
CA LEU A 560 4.01 30.57 -18.51
C LEU A 560 3.41 31.56 -17.50
N VAL A 561 4.08 32.68 -17.22
CA VAL A 561 3.57 33.76 -16.38
C VAL A 561 2.37 34.45 -17.05
N GLU A 562 2.43 34.71 -18.36
CA GLU A 562 1.30 35.27 -19.10
C GLU A 562 0.09 34.32 -19.12
N GLU A 563 0.30 33.03 -19.38
CA GLU A 563 -0.75 32.01 -19.31
C GLU A 563 -1.34 31.90 -17.89
N ALA A 564 -0.49 31.87 -16.86
CA ALA A 564 -0.94 31.84 -15.47
C ALA A 564 -1.81 33.05 -15.11
N LYS A 565 -1.37 34.27 -15.45
CA LYS A 565 -2.14 35.50 -15.19
C LYS A 565 -3.49 35.51 -15.94
N ASN A 566 -3.54 34.96 -17.15
CA ASN A 566 -4.77 34.89 -17.95
C ASN A 566 -5.76 33.85 -17.42
N ASN A 567 -5.26 32.71 -16.95
CA ASN A 567 -6.10 31.59 -16.52
C ASN A 567 -6.51 31.70 -15.04
N ALA A 568 -5.72 32.37 -14.20
CA ALA A 568 -5.90 32.50 -12.75
C ALA A 568 -7.33 32.95 -12.35
N PRO A 569 -8.12 32.06 -11.71
CA PRO A 569 -9.42 32.42 -11.16
C PRO A 569 -9.32 33.51 -10.09
N GLU A 570 -8.22 33.58 -9.35
CA GLU A 570 -7.97 34.60 -8.32
C GLU A 570 -7.98 36.01 -8.92
N LEU A 571 -7.37 36.20 -10.10
CA LEU A 571 -7.37 37.49 -10.81
C LEU A 571 -8.74 37.79 -11.44
N LYS A 572 -9.46 36.78 -11.93
CA LYS A 572 -10.83 36.93 -12.44
C LYS A 572 -11.80 37.32 -11.33
N ASN A 573 -11.69 36.70 -10.16
CA ASN A 573 -12.44 37.06 -8.94
C ASN A 573 -12.21 38.52 -8.56
N ILE A 574 -10.94 38.96 -8.50
CA ILE A 574 -10.59 40.36 -8.25
C ILE A 574 -11.20 41.28 -9.32
N GLY A 575 -11.18 40.86 -10.59
CA GLY A 575 -11.83 41.58 -11.70
C GLY A 575 -13.33 41.79 -11.49
N TYR A 576 -14.07 40.74 -11.12
CA TYR A 576 -15.51 40.85 -10.85
C TYR A 576 -15.82 41.70 -9.61
N ASN A 577 -15.03 41.57 -8.54
CA ASN A 577 -15.14 42.45 -7.37
C ASN A 577 -14.87 43.92 -7.72
N SER A 578 -13.94 44.18 -8.64
CA SER A 578 -13.65 45.52 -9.14
C SER A 578 -14.83 46.11 -9.92
N ASN A 579 -15.48 45.31 -10.76
CA ASN A 579 -16.70 45.71 -11.48
C ASN A 579 -17.83 46.08 -10.51
N ALA A 580 -18.03 45.28 -9.45
CA ALA A 580 -19.01 45.55 -8.41
C ALA A 580 -18.71 46.88 -7.67
N LEU A 581 -17.45 47.13 -7.32
CA LEU A 581 -17.02 48.40 -6.70
C LEU A 581 -17.16 49.59 -7.65
N GLU A 582 -16.85 49.41 -8.94
CA GLU A 582 -17.07 50.45 -9.95
C GLU A 582 -18.56 50.79 -10.07
N ARG A 583 -19.43 49.78 -10.09
CA ARG A 583 -20.88 50.00 -10.10
C ARG A 583 -21.34 50.77 -8.87
N ASN A 584 -20.80 50.45 -7.70
CA ASN A 584 -21.07 51.17 -6.44
C ASN A 584 -20.56 52.62 -6.48
N TYR A 585 -19.38 52.86 -7.05
CA TYR A 585 -18.86 54.21 -7.26
C TYR A 585 -19.79 55.02 -8.17
N ARG A 586 -20.21 54.46 -9.31
CA ARG A 586 -21.14 55.11 -10.26
C ARG A 586 -22.49 55.43 -9.59
N LEU A 587 -23.03 54.51 -8.81
CA LEU A 587 -24.25 54.71 -8.02
C LEU A 587 -24.15 55.96 -7.12
N ASN A 588 -23.03 56.13 -6.42
CA ASN A 588 -22.84 57.24 -5.50
C ASN A 588 -22.36 58.54 -6.17
N ASN A 589 -21.78 58.46 -7.38
CA ASN A 589 -21.26 59.62 -8.12
C ASN A 589 -22.30 60.26 -9.05
N THR A 590 -22.81 59.51 -10.03
CA THR A 590 -23.80 59.98 -11.02
C THR A 590 -25.21 59.54 -10.65
N GLY A 591 -25.36 58.35 -10.07
CA GLY A 591 -26.65 57.79 -9.67
C GLY A 591 -27.40 58.60 -8.61
N ARG A 592 -26.70 59.44 -7.83
CA ARG A 592 -27.32 60.35 -6.85
C ARG A 592 -28.27 61.40 -7.47
N PHE A 593 -28.17 61.64 -8.77
CA PHE A 593 -29.03 62.58 -9.50
C PHE A 593 -30.25 61.91 -10.15
N ILE A 594 -30.39 60.59 -9.99
CA ILE A 594 -31.46 59.81 -10.59
C ILE A 594 -32.61 59.66 -9.58
N PRO A 595 -33.83 60.13 -9.89
CA PRO A 595 -34.97 59.98 -8.99
C PRO A 595 -35.41 58.51 -8.88
N THR A 596 -35.96 58.16 -7.73
CA THR A 596 -36.67 56.89 -7.52
C THR A 596 -38.16 57.08 -7.83
N VAL A 597 -38.73 56.16 -8.60
CA VAL A 597 -40.14 56.14 -8.99
C VAL A 597 -40.80 54.90 -8.38
N ALA A 598 -41.86 55.11 -7.60
CA ALA A 598 -42.62 54.03 -6.96
C ALA A 598 -44.12 54.24 -7.15
N LEU A 599 -44.84 53.15 -7.41
CA LEU A 599 -46.29 53.09 -7.35
C LEU A 599 -46.69 52.76 -5.92
N GLN A 600 -47.61 53.54 -5.36
CA GLN A 600 -48.14 53.34 -4.01
C GLN A 600 -49.66 53.27 -4.09
N GLY A 601 -50.24 52.26 -3.44
CA GLY A 601 -51.67 52.12 -3.24
C GLY A 601 -51.95 51.89 -1.77
N GLN A 602 -53.02 52.46 -1.24
CA GLN A 602 -53.51 52.07 0.08
C GLN A 602 -55.03 51.96 0.07
N TYR A 603 -55.53 51.00 0.85
CA TYR A 603 -56.94 50.80 1.16
C TYR A 603 -57.09 50.84 2.67
N ASN A 604 -57.86 51.78 3.19
CA ASN A 604 -58.14 51.93 4.62
C ASN A 604 -59.59 51.52 4.89
N LEU A 605 -59.82 50.79 5.96
CA LEU A 605 -61.13 50.32 6.38
C LEU A 605 -61.34 50.62 7.87
N ALA A 606 -62.38 51.37 8.19
CA ALA A 606 -62.89 51.48 9.55
C ALA A 606 -63.64 50.17 9.89
N ILE A 607 -63.12 49.40 10.84
CA ILE A 607 -63.68 48.09 11.21
C ILE A 607 -64.71 48.24 12.32
N SER A 608 -64.39 49.02 13.34
CA SER A 608 -65.33 49.32 14.43
C SER A 608 -64.99 50.65 15.10
N GLU A 609 -66.03 51.42 15.39
CA GLU A 609 -65.94 52.69 16.11
C GLU A 609 -67.00 52.70 17.21
N SER A 610 -66.62 53.05 18.44
CA SER A 610 -67.55 53.05 19.58
C SER A 610 -67.10 54.01 20.68
N GLY A 611 -67.98 54.24 21.66
CA GLY A 611 -67.75 55.20 22.76
C GLY A 611 -68.06 56.65 22.39
N LYS A 612 -67.57 57.60 23.18
CA LYS A 612 -67.76 59.03 22.95
C LYS A 612 -67.12 59.47 21.63
N GLY A 613 -67.74 60.43 20.94
CA GLY A 613 -67.19 60.95 19.68
C GLY A 613 -67.32 60.03 18.46
N SER A 614 -68.12 58.95 18.53
CA SER A 614 -68.35 58.00 17.42
C SER A 614 -69.44 58.41 16.43
N SER A 615 -70.23 59.44 16.74
CA SER A 615 -71.31 59.93 15.89
C SER A 615 -71.02 61.33 15.35
N PHE A 616 -71.21 61.54 14.05
CA PHE A 616 -71.07 62.86 13.43
C PHE A 616 -72.27 63.79 13.77
N PRO A 617 -72.05 65.12 13.85
CA PRO A 617 -73.12 66.11 14.00
C PRO A 617 -74.19 65.99 12.91
N ILE A 618 -75.43 66.35 13.26
CA ILE A 618 -76.58 66.31 12.35
C ILE A 618 -76.31 67.25 11.16
N GLY A 619 -76.37 66.71 9.93
CA GLY A 619 -76.12 67.43 8.68
C GLY A 619 -74.74 67.18 8.04
N SER A 620 -73.88 66.38 8.68
CA SER A 620 -72.59 65.97 8.11
C SER A 620 -72.74 64.93 6.99
N PRO A 621 -71.87 64.94 5.95
CA PRO A 621 -71.82 63.89 4.93
C PRO A 621 -71.43 62.53 5.53
N ASN A 622 -72.05 61.44 5.06
CA ASN A 622 -71.61 60.09 5.42
C ASN A 622 -70.24 59.81 4.79
N ILE A 623 -69.25 59.49 5.63
CA ILE A 623 -67.92 59.04 5.18
C ILE A 623 -68.01 57.52 4.92
N PRO A 624 -67.53 57.02 3.76
CA PRO A 624 -67.48 55.58 3.51
C PRO A 624 -66.55 54.87 4.50
N ASP A 625 -66.97 53.70 5.01
CA ASP A 625 -66.15 52.88 5.90
C ASP A 625 -64.81 52.47 5.25
N GLY A 626 -64.78 52.33 3.92
CA GLY A 626 -63.61 51.97 3.12
C GLY A 626 -63.18 53.09 2.17
N THR A 627 -61.90 53.46 2.20
CA THR A 627 -61.30 54.47 1.30
C THR A 627 -60.05 53.92 0.62
N TYR A 628 -59.80 54.33 -0.62
CA TYR A 628 -58.57 53.95 -1.33
C TYR A 628 -57.93 55.14 -2.01
N ASN A 629 -56.62 55.07 -2.17
CA ASN A 629 -55.88 55.98 -3.03
C ASN A 629 -54.73 55.25 -3.71
N VAL A 630 -54.48 55.62 -4.96
CA VAL A 630 -53.38 55.13 -5.77
C VAL A 630 -52.62 56.34 -6.28
N GLY A 631 -51.31 56.32 -6.19
CA GLY A 631 -50.45 57.42 -6.59
C GLY A 631 -49.09 56.95 -7.06
N LEU A 632 -48.50 57.72 -7.97
CA LEU A 632 -47.12 57.56 -8.37
C LEU A 632 -46.27 58.56 -7.59
N ASN A 633 -45.26 58.05 -6.88
CA ASN A 633 -44.33 58.83 -6.08
C ASN A 633 -42.98 58.93 -6.80
N ILE A 634 -42.51 60.16 -7.01
CA ILE A 634 -41.17 60.44 -7.53
C ILE A 634 -40.39 61.13 -6.40
N SER A 635 -39.27 60.53 -6.02
CA SER A 635 -38.43 61.02 -4.92
C SER A 635 -36.98 61.18 -5.36
N LEU A 636 -36.44 62.38 -5.22
CA LEU A 636 -35.02 62.69 -5.45
C LEU A 636 -34.44 63.29 -4.17
N PRO A 637 -33.60 62.57 -3.43
CA PRO A 637 -32.98 63.12 -2.24
C PRO A 637 -31.92 64.16 -2.61
N ILE A 638 -32.14 65.42 -2.23
CA ILE A 638 -31.22 66.53 -2.57
C ILE A 638 -29.99 66.54 -1.65
N PHE A 639 -30.19 66.29 -0.35
CA PHE A 639 -29.12 66.26 0.64
C PHE A 639 -29.35 65.14 1.66
N GLN A 640 -28.39 64.22 1.76
CA GLN A 640 -28.45 63.04 2.64
C GLN A 640 -27.28 63.05 3.62
N GLN A 641 -27.11 64.13 4.40
CA GLN A 641 -26.05 64.23 5.42
C GLN A 641 -24.64 63.87 4.88
N ASN A 642 -24.34 64.26 3.64
CA ASN A 642 -23.09 63.94 2.91
C ASN A 642 -22.80 62.43 2.65
N GLN A 643 -23.72 61.52 2.95
CA GLN A 643 -23.50 60.07 2.85
C GLN A 643 -23.07 59.61 1.45
N ARG A 644 -23.67 60.16 0.38
CA ARG A 644 -23.33 59.82 -1.01
C ARG A 644 -21.87 60.15 -1.35
N ASN A 645 -21.36 61.27 -0.85
CA ASN A 645 -19.96 61.63 -1.07
C ASN A 645 -19.03 60.70 -0.28
N ILE A 646 -19.38 60.37 0.96
CA ILE A 646 -18.61 59.42 1.78
C ILE A 646 -18.56 58.06 1.10
N ASN A 647 -19.71 57.49 0.71
CA ASN A 647 -19.77 56.20 0.02
C ASN A 647 -19.01 56.20 -1.32
N LYS A 648 -19.06 57.31 -2.07
CA LYS A 648 -18.24 57.48 -3.29
C LYS A 648 -16.75 57.36 -2.97
N GLN A 649 -16.27 58.04 -1.93
CA GLN A 649 -14.87 57.98 -1.52
C GLN A 649 -14.50 56.60 -0.96
N THR A 650 -15.38 55.97 -0.19
CA THR A 650 -15.20 54.58 0.28
C THR A 650 -15.03 53.62 -0.89
N ALA A 651 -15.93 53.67 -1.89
CA ALA A 651 -15.83 52.82 -3.07
C ALA A 651 -14.52 53.07 -3.85
N LYS A 652 -14.06 54.32 -3.92
CA LYS A 652 -12.78 54.67 -4.56
C LYS A 652 -11.59 54.08 -3.80
N ILE A 653 -11.56 54.22 -2.47
CA ILE A 653 -10.50 53.64 -1.63
C ILE A 653 -10.50 52.11 -1.72
N GLN A 654 -11.68 51.47 -1.73
CA GLN A 654 -11.79 50.02 -1.91
C GLN A 654 -11.29 49.58 -3.30
N GLN A 655 -11.56 50.35 -4.35
CA GLN A 655 -11.03 50.09 -5.68
C GLN A 655 -9.50 50.19 -5.71
N ASP A 656 -8.93 51.21 -5.07
CA ASP A 656 -7.47 51.38 -4.97
C ASP A 656 -6.84 50.23 -4.16
N GLN A 657 -7.47 49.82 -3.05
CA GLN A 657 -7.07 48.64 -2.27
C GLN A 657 -7.08 47.36 -3.13
N LEU A 658 -8.13 47.15 -3.91
CA LEU A 658 -8.26 45.98 -4.77
C LEU A 658 -7.24 45.99 -5.92
N SER A 659 -6.87 47.16 -6.43
CA SER A 659 -5.77 47.31 -7.41
C SER A 659 -4.42 46.89 -6.81
N ILE A 660 -4.15 47.26 -5.56
CA ILE A 660 -2.93 46.84 -4.84
C ILE A 660 -2.94 45.32 -4.61
N GLN A 661 -4.09 44.76 -4.23
CA GLN A 661 -4.24 43.30 -4.08
C GLN A 661 -4.03 42.56 -5.40
N LYS A 662 -4.51 43.12 -6.52
CA LYS A 662 -4.28 42.59 -7.86
C LYS A 662 -2.79 42.55 -8.19
N GLU A 663 -2.08 43.67 -8.02
CA GLU A 663 -0.63 43.75 -8.27
C GLU A 663 0.16 42.75 -7.42
N ASN A 664 -0.17 42.64 -6.12
CA ASN A 664 0.45 41.66 -5.24
C ASN A 664 0.15 40.20 -5.67
N THR A 665 -1.05 39.92 -6.17
CA THR A 665 -1.43 38.60 -6.68
C THR A 665 -0.69 38.28 -7.98
N GLU A 666 -0.55 39.25 -8.88
CA GLU A 666 0.24 39.10 -10.12
C GLU A 666 1.73 38.84 -9.82
N LEU A 667 2.31 39.54 -8.84
CA LEU A 667 3.67 39.31 -8.38
C LEU A 667 3.83 37.93 -7.72
N ASN A 668 2.85 37.48 -6.94
CA ASN A 668 2.87 36.14 -6.35
C ASN A 668 2.79 35.03 -7.40
N ILE A 669 1.95 35.19 -8.43
CA ILE A 669 1.89 34.25 -9.56
C ILE A 669 3.24 34.18 -10.25
N GLU A 670 3.84 35.32 -10.56
CA GLU A 670 5.15 35.39 -11.22
C GLU A 670 6.24 34.74 -10.39
N LYS A 671 6.30 35.04 -9.08
CA LYS A 671 7.22 34.40 -8.15
C LYS A 671 7.01 32.87 -8.11
N ASN A 672 5.77 32.41 -7.97
CA ASN A 672 5.46 30.99 -7.87
C ASN A 672 5.86 30.23 -9.15
N VAL A 673 5.60 30.78 -10.33
CA VAL A 673 6.06 30.17 -11.60
C VAL A 673 7.57 30.07 -11.62
N ASN A 674 8.30 31.13 -11.25
CA ASN A 674 9.77 31.10 -11.21
C ASN A 674 10.29 30.04 -10.22
N ASP A 675 9.75 30.00 -9.00
CA ASP A 675 10.16 29.04 -7.96
C ASP A 675 9.91 27.59 -8.39
N ILE A 676 8.74 27.30 -8.98
CA ILE A 676 8.39 25.95 -9.44
C ILE A 676 9.27 25.53 -10.62
N ILE A 677 9.61 26.45 -11.54
CA ILE A 677 10.54 26.13 -12.64
C ILE A 677 11.93 25.79 -12.10
N LEU A 678 12.43 26.52 -11.10
CA LEU A 678 13.70 26.18 -10.44
C LEU A 678 13.64 24.82 -9.75
N ASP A 679 12.52 24.49 -9.09
CA ASP A 679 12.31 23.18 -8.49
C ASP A 679 12.28 22.08 -9.56
N ILE A 680 11.55 22.26 -10.66
CA ILE A 680 11.52 21.31 -11.78
C ILE A 680 12.93 21.05 -12.33
N VAL A 681 13.73 22.10 -12.55
CA VAL A 681 15.13 21.94 -13.00
C VAL A 681 15.93 21.11 -12.00
N SER A 682 15.77 21.38 -10.69
CA SER A 682 16.41 20.60 -9.64
C SER A 682 15.95 19.14 -9.63
N GLN A 683 14.65 18.87 -9.78
CA GLN A 683 14.11 17.51 -9.77
C GLN A 683 14.59 16.71 -10.99
N ILE A 684 14.68 17.34 -12.17
CA ILE A 684 15.22 16.68 -13.37
C ILE A 684 16.68 16.27 -13.15
N ALA A 685 17.52 17.15 -12.61
CA ALA A 685 18.91 16.82 -12.28
C ALA A 685 19.00 15.71 -11.22
N ASN A 686 18.13 15.75 -10.21
CA ASN A 686 18.08 14.74 -9.15
C ASN A 686 17.72 13.36 -9.67
N ILE A 687 16.88 13.22 -10.72
CA ILE A 687 16.55 11.92 -11.32
C ILE A 687 17.83 11.21 -11.80
N GLU A 688 18.70 11.89 -12.54
CA GLU A 688 19.94 11.29 -13.04
C GLU A 688 20.97 11.04 -11.93
N ILE A 689 21.17 12.04 -11.05
CA ILE A 689 22.16 11.96 -9.96
C ILE A 689 21.81 10.84 -8.98
N SER A 690 20.54 10.74 -8.57
CA SER A 690 20.09 9.71 -7.65
C SER A 690 20.17 8.32 -8.27
N LYS A 691 19.94 8.19 -9.59
CA LYS A 691 20.09 6.91 -10.28
C LYS A 691 21.53 6.43 -10.29
N ILE A 692 22.48 7.31 -10.59
CA ILE A 692 23.91 6.99 -10.54
C ILE A 692 24.32 6.62 -9.11
N ALA A 693 23.88 7.38 -8.12
CA ALA A 693 24.15 7.11 -6.71
C ALA A 693 23.62 5.73 -6.26
N GLU A 694 22.41 5.36 -6.66
CA GLU A 694 21.84 4.02 -6.42
C GLU A 694 22.72 2.92 -7.02
N LEU A 695 23.10 3.04 -8.29
CA LEU A 695 23.92 2.04 -8.98
C LEU A 695 25.30 1.88 -8.31
N THR A 696 25.96 2.98 -7.98
CA THR A 696 27.27 2.96 -7.29
C THR A 696 27.15 2.39 -5.88
N ALA A 697 26.11 2.76 -5.12
CA ALA A 697 25.89 2.22 -3.78
C ALA A 697 25.56 0.72 -3.82
N LYS A 698 24.85 0.26 -4.86
CA LYS A 698 24.58 -1.16 -5.09
C LYS A 698 25.86 -1.95 -5.34
N GLU A 699 26.70 -1.49 -6.25
CA GLU A 699 28.00 -2.13 -6.54
C GLU A 699 28.90 -2.15 -5.30
N SER A 700 28.93 -1.05 -4.54
CA SER A 700 29.65 -0.99 -3.26
C SER A 700 29.14 -2.00 -2.23
N LEU A 701 27.82 -2.20 -2.14
CA LEU A 701 27.22 -3.20 -1.27
C LEU A 701 27.60 -4.62 -1.70
N GLU A 702 27.51 -4.93 -3.00
CA GLU A 702 27.86 -6.24 -3.55
C GLU A 702 29.33 -6.60 -3.28
N LEU A 703 30.26 -5.65 -3.48
CA LEU A 703 31.68 -5.84 -3.16
C LEU A 703 31.90 -6.06 -1.66
N THR A 704 31.30 -5.20 -0.82
CA THR A 704 31.45 -5.30 0.65
C THR A 704 30.86 -6.59 1.20
N GLN A 705 29.76 -7.08 0.61
CA GLN A 705 29.15 -8.35 0.97
C GLN A 705 30.10 -9.51 0.66
N ASN A 706 30.69 -9.55 -0.54
CA ASN A 706 31.69 -10.57 -0.89
C ASN A 706 32.91 -10.51 0.04
N ASP A 707 33.40 -9.31 0.36
CA ASP A 707 34.53 -9.15 1.27
C ASP A 707 34.18 -9.61 2.69
N TYR A 708 32.94 -9.39 3.16
CA TYR A 708 32.48 -9.86 4.47
C TYR A 708 32.37 -11.39 4.50
N GLU A 709 31.81 -11.98 3.45
CA GLU A 709 31.71 -13.45 3.29
C GLU A 709 33.10 -14.11 3.31
N ASN A 710 34.13 -13.42 2.81
CA ASN A 710 35.53 -13.86 2.87
C ASN A 710 36.27 -13.44 4.15
N GLY A 711 35.62 -12.75 5.09
CA GLY A 711 36.22 -12.28 6.34
C GLY A 711 37.22 -11.12 6.18
N ALA A 712 37.23 -10.45 5.03
CA ALA A 712 38.15 -9.35 4.70
C ALA A 712 37.72 -7.99 5.29
N VAL A 713 36.42 -7.80 5.56
CA VAL A 713 35.87 -6.58 6.17
C VAL A 713 35.02 -6.89 7.41
N PRO A 714 34.93 -5.99 8.39
CA PRO A 714 34.08 -6.18 9.56
C PRO A 714 32.60 -5.95 9.22
N VAL A 715 31.70 -6.61 9.97
CA VAL A 715 30.24 -6.51 9.82
C VAL A 715 29.70 -5.08 9.78
N ILE A 716 30.35 -4.13 10.46
CA ILE A 716 29.93 -2.73 10.47
C ILE A 716 30.02 -2.10 9.07
N GLN A 717 31.06 -2.43 8.29
CA GLN A 717 31.19 -1.90 6.93
C GLN A 717 30.09 -2.44 6.01
N LEU A 718 29.68 -3.70 6.21
CA LEU A 718 28.54 -4.27 5.48
C LEU A 718 27.22 -3.57 5.83
N ILE A 719 26.97 -3.32 7.12
CA ILE A 719 25.78 -2.59 7.57
C ILE A 719 25.77 -1.15 7.03
N ASP A 720 26.92 -0.48 7.03
CA ASP A 720 27.06 0.88 6.50
C ASP A 720 26.80 0.91 4.98
N ALA A 721 27.38 -0.03 4.23
CA ALA A 721 27.14 -0.17 2.78
C ALA A 721 25.67 -0.47 2.47
N GLN A 722 25.03 -1.35 3.25
CA GLN A 722 23.60 -1.67 3.11
C GLN A 722 22.72 -0.45 3.39
N THR A 723 23.05 0.34 4.42
CA THR A 723 22.35 1.57 4.77
C THR A 723 22.49 2.62 3.67
N ASN A 724 23.69 2.79 3.10
CA ASN A 724 23.93 3.72 2.00
C ASN A 724 23.17 3.32 0.73
N TYR A 725 23.15 2.03 0.40
CA TYR A 725 22.36 1.52 -0.73
C TYR A 725 20.86 1.75 -0.51
N LEU A 726 20.34 1.44 0.68
CA LEU A 726 18.94 1.69 1.03
C LEU A 726 18.53 3.16 0.84
N GLN A 727 19.34 4.09 1.36
CA GLN A 727 19.09 5.54 1.22
C GLN A 727 19.13 5.98 -0.25
N SER A 728 20.11 5.49 -1.01
CA SER A 728 20.26 5.82 -2.44
C SER A 728 19.12 5.25 -3.28
N GLN A 729 18.67 4.03 -2.98
CA GLN A 729 17.53 3.39 -3.65
C GLN A 729 16.22 4.14 -3.39
N LEU A 730 15.98 4.58 -2.15
CA LEU A 730 14.82 5.42 -1.82
C LEU A 730 14.86 6.76 -2.55
N ALA A 731 16.01 7.44 -2.58
CA ALA A 731 16.16 8.69 -3.31
C ALA A 731 15.91 8.52 -4.82
N SER A 732 16.51 7.50 -5.45
CA SER A 732 16.34 7.17 -6.87
C SER A 732 14.88 6.88 -7.23
N THR A 733 14.21 6.07 -6.41
CA THR A 733 12.85 5.62 -6.76
C THR A 733 11.79 6.69 -6.51
N THR A 734 12.06 7.68 -5.66
CA THR A 734 11.12 8.79 -5.39
C THR A 734 11.35 9.99 -6.30
N ALA A 735 12.52 10.11 -6.94
CA ALA A 735 12.87 11.26 -7.79
C ALA A 735 11.86 11.52 -8.93
N ASN A 736 11.41 10.45 -9.60
CA ASN A 736 10.42 10.57 -10.67
C ASN A 736 9.08 11.15 -10.17
N TYR A 737 8.63 10.72 -8.99
CA TYR A 737 7.39 11.21 -8.40
C TYR A 737 7.52 12.66 -7.93
N ASN A 738 8.67 13.06 -7.38
CA ASN A 738 8.91 14.45 -6.99
C ASN A 738 8.88 15.40 -8.20
N TYR A 739 9.44 14.99 -9.35
CA TYR A 739 9.31 15.72 -10.61
C TYR A 739 7.85 15.86 -11.06
N LEU A 740 7.07 14.77 -10.98
CA LEU A 740 5.66 14.79 -11.35
C LEU A 740 4.85 15.70 -10.43
N ILE A 741 5.11 15.68 -9.11
CA ILE A 741 4.50 16.60 -8.15
C ILE A 741 4.82 18.06 -8.51
N ALA A 742 6.09 18.39 -8.78
CA ALA A 742 6.47 19.74 -9.18
C ALA A 742 5.79 20.18 -10.49
N SER A 743 5.61 19.25 -11.43
CA SER A 743 4.88 19.47 -12.68
C SER A 743 3.38 19.71 -12.44
N MET A 744 2.74 18.97 -11.53
CA MET A 744 1.34 19.23 -11.12
C MET A 744 1.17 20.61 -10.46
N GLN A 745 2.17 21.04 -9.67
CA GLN A 745 2.17 22.38 -9.08
C GLN A 745 2.27 23.49 -10.13
N LEU A 746 3.10 23.27 -11.18
CA LEU A 746 3.16 24.18 -12.31
C LEU A 746 1.81 24.25 -13.04
N GLU A 747 1.23 23.08 -13.36
CA GLU A 747 -0.08 22.95 -14.02
C GLU A 747 -1.19 23.69 -13.26
N ARG A 748 -1.24 23.54 -11.93
CA ARG A 748 -2.13 24.33 -11.07
C ARG A 748 -1.86 25.83 -11.18
N THR A 749 -0.59 26.24 -11.14
CA THR A 749 -0.22 27.66 -11.16
C THR A 749 -0.58 28.32 -12.48
N ILE A 750 -0.42 27.61 -13.61
CA ILE A 750 -0.83 28.10 -14.94
C ILE A 750 -2.33 27.92 -15.22
N GLY A 751 -3.07 27.28 -14.31
CA GLY A 751 -4.50 27.00 -14.43
C GLY A 751 -4.84 26.01 -15.54
N TYR A 752 -3.93 25.10 -15.88
CA TYR A 752 -4.09 24.15 -16.98
C TYR A 752 -3.48 22.79 -16.63
N PHE A 753 -4.34 21.80 -16.37
CA PHE A 753 -3.91 20.41 -16.14
C PHE A 753 -3.91 19.62 -17.46
N PHE A 754 -2.75 19.14 -17.91
CA PHE A 754 -2.62 18.46 -19.21
C PHE A 754 -3.40 17.14 -19.23
N LEU A 755 -3.48 16.44 -18.10
CA LEU A 755 -4.25 15.20 -17.96
C LEU A 755 -5.78 15.40 -18.09
N MET A 756 -6.27 16.63 -17.88
CA MET A 756 -7.69 16.96 -17.95
C MET A 756 -8.12 17.50 -19.32
N HIS A 757 -7.18 17.63 -20.26
CA HIS A 757 -7.42 18.16 -21.61
C HIS A 757 -7.13 17.11 -22.69
N SER A 758 -7.74 17.30 -23.86
CA SER A 758 -7.49 16.44 -25.00
C SER A 758 -6.08 16.62 -25.55
N GLU A 759 -5.56 15.60 -26.23
CA GLU A 759 -4.24 15.67 -26.86
C GLU A 759 -4.13 16.85 -27.85
N ALA A 760 -5.21 17.18 -28.56
CA ALA A 760 -5.24 18.31 -29.49
C ALA A 760 -5.08 19.66 -28.79
N GLU A 761 -5.71 19.85 -27.62
CA GLU A 761 -5.59 21.06 -26.80
C GLU A 761 -4.18 21.20 -26.22
N ASN A 762 -3.62 20.08 -25.73
CA ASN A 762 -2.25 20.02 -25.22
C ASN A 762 -1.23 20.39 -26.32
N GLN A 763 -1.40 19.87 -27.54
CA GLN A 763 -0.55 20.27 -28.67
C GLN A 763 -0.72 21.74 -29.05
N ALA A 764 -1.93 22.29 -28.98
CA ALA A 764 -2.16 23.72 -29.22
C ALA A 764 -1.46 24.59 -28.17
N PHE A 765 -1.43 24.18 -26.89
CA PHE A 765 -0.68 24.85 -25.84
C PHE A 765 0.83 24.88 -26.16
N ILE A 766 1.40 23.72 -26.48
CA ILE A 766 2.82 23.58 -26.82
C ILE A 766 3.19 24.44 -28.05
N GLN A 767 2.31 24.48 -29.06
CA GLN A 767 2.52 25.32 -30.24
C GLN A 767 2.54 26.81 -29.92
N ARG A 768 1.65 27.30 -29.04
CA ARG A 768 1.66 28.69 -28.59
C ARG A 768 2.95 29.03 -27.85
N ALA A 769 3.40 28.14 -26.96
CA ALA A 769 4.66 28.31 -26.24
C ALA A 769 5.84 28.44 -27.21
N ASN A 770 5.95 27.52 -28.17
CA ASN A 770 7.01 27.54 -29.18
C ASN A 770 6.97 28.80 -30.05
N GLN A 771 5.78 29.23 -30.48
CA GLN A 771 5.62 30.46 -31.25
C GLN A 771 6.02 31.71 -30.45
N PHE A 772 5.65 31.76 -29.16
CA PHE A 772 6.02 32.86 -28.28
C PHE A 772 7.54 32.97 -28.12
N ILE A 773 8.21 31.83 -27.88
CA ILE A 773 9.67 31.76 -27.78
C ILE A 773 10.33 32.19 -29.11
N LEU A 774 9.84 31.69 -30.25
CA LEU A 774 10.36 32.05 -31.58
C LEU A 774 10.18 33.53 -31.93
N ASN A 775 9.14 34.18 -31.42
CA ASN A 775 8.90 35.59 -31.70
C ASN A 775 9.76 36.54 -30.85
N LYS A 776 10.26 36.07 -29.70
CA LYS A 776 11.06 36.88 -28.75
C LYS A 776 12.56 36.57 -28.79
N ASN A 777 12.96 35.41 -29.31
CA ASN A 777 14.35 35.03 -29.60
C ASN A 777 14.80 35.60 -30.95
#